data_AF-A0A368F7Z9-F1
#
_entry.id   AF-A0A368F7Z9-F1
#
_cell.length_a   1.000
_cell.length_b   1.000
_cell.length_c   1.000
_cell.angle_alpha   90.00
_cell.angle_beta   90.00
_cell.angle_gamma   90.00
#
_symmetry.space_group_name_H-M   'P 1'
#
loop_
_entity.id
_entity.type
_entity.pdbx_description
1 polymer ?
#
loop_
_entity_poly.entity_id
_entity_poly.type
_entity_poly.pdbx_seq_one_letter_code
_entity_poly.pdbx_strand_id
1 'polypeptide(L)'
;MSQWDGKKINDNELTTLMNIVSTEPEWGTVHYAAACGFLGFLKTALEKDSQIVLGFATPDGDFPIHIAAKWGQVEAVRVLLEHGADLCQRDAQGRTVVHWAAANSASTLKELSTEAAFSKAVTVQDEFGCSPLALAIREANVESTKILMGSGATTTTGPSPLLTVLSAMEYSEALGNCLEVVVTIQPSVVEQVDETGKCVLHLQLNKRVLMKVLKHSYASVNLNLQDTEGQTPLHMAVSRADVGSVVALLSYGADVNAPDKKGVTPLMKAVQAGSLDLVKLLILFDADINAVDAQGQSIHEINKSSKRRADIDALLTIVTPPPAPVCTEQTKSIMFLHNFAFFFHFLTTSHYRNDSLAPWDYQQESAIQVQKENKETGGERVNLLSLDGGGIRGLVVIQMLSELEKKFGTDLLSSFGWLGGTSTGAILALALSQGKSIAHCRSMYFRLKDELFCGERPYDGAMLDSFLRSEFGEDTTLADITSKKVMVTTCLANVCPPQLKLLRNYQLQCSEVENSNMGFGLPKNVLVREAARCSSAAPTYFPPFDKKYVDGGLLANNPCPQLLTDVQLLNTSLRMAGKPEQCYRIGCVVSLGTGRVPEAAVESLDLSVPKSFSDFASTFQNKLSLISHLKNLLLDQIGRADGTIVECSRAWSYCISAPFFRYSPKLSYAVELDETDDLKLINIMWGTKVYMNEESSSVGQLIDLLKSCAR
;
A
#
# COMPACT_ATOMS: atom_id res chain seq x y z
N MET A 1 -25.08 -50.62 43.98
CA MET A 1 -25.43 -51.00 42.59
C MET A 1 -26.59 -50.13 42.15
N SER A 2 -26.30 -49.01 41.49
CA SER A 2 -27.29 -48.14 40.86
C SER A 2 -26.68 -47.66 39.54
N GLN A 3 -27.34 -48.07 38.46
CA GLN A 3 -27.08 -47.87 37.03
C GLN A 3 -25.92 -46.95 36.64
N TRP A 4 -24.81 -47.58 36.23
CA TRP A 4 -23.81 -46.97 35.36
C TRP A 4 -24.39 -47.08 33.94
N ASP A 5 -24.85 -45.97 33.36
CA ASP A 5 -25.28 -45.97 31.96
C ASP A 5 -24.07 -46.30 31.09
N GLY A 6 -24.14 -47.47 30.45
CA GLY A 6 -23.03 -48.12 29.74
C GLY A 6 -22.59 -47.39 28.48
N LYS A 7 -21.98 -46.21 28.62
CA LYS A 7 -21.08 -45.65 27.62
C LYS A 7 -19.68 -46.21 27.91
N LYS A 8 -19.15 -47.04 27.00
CA LYS A 8 -17.72 -47.37 27.03
C LYS A 8 -16.96 -46.04 26.87
N ILE A 9 -16.13 -45.69 27.85
CA ILE A 9 -15.15 -44.60 27.72
C ILE A 9 -14.36 -44.90 26.44
N ASN A 10 -14.36 -43.96 25.50
CA ASN A 10 -13.59 -44.16 24.28
C ASN A 10 -12.09 -43.99 24.58
N ASP A 11 -11.21 -44.62 23.80
CA ASP A 11 -9.77 -44.59 24.07
C ASP A 11 -9.20 -43.15 24.09
N ASN A 12 -9.85 -42.22 23.40
CA ASN A 12 -9.46 -40.81 23.35
C ASN A 12 -9.82 -40.05 24.65
N GLU A 13 -10.99 -40.30 25.22
CA GLU A 13 -11.44 -39.80 26.52
C GLU A 13 -10.54 -40.35 27.64
N LEU A 14 -10.17 -41.62 27.56
CA LEU A 14 -9.24 -42.24 28.51
C LEU A 14 -7.85 -41.62 28.42
N THR A 15 -7.34 -41.41 27.19
CA THR A 15 -6.05 -40.76 26.96
C THR A 15 -6.07 -39.31 27.45
N THR A 16 -7.16 -38.58 27.19
CA THR A 16 -7.34 -37.20 27.67
C THR A 16 -7.36 -37.15 29.20
N LEU A 17 -8.10 -38.04 29.84
CA LEU A 17 -8.12 -38.16 31.29
C LEU A 17 -6.73 -38.49 31.86
N MET A 18 -6.02 -39.45 31.28
CA MET A 18 -4.66 -39.81 31.70
C MET A 18 -3.70 -38.63 31.60
N ASN A 19 -3.79 -37.84 30.51
CA ASN A 19 -2.98 -36.64 30.34
C ASN A 19 -3.31 -35.60 31.42
N ILE A 20 -4.59 -35.32 31.66
CA ILE A 20 -5.01 -34.33 32.67
C ILE A 20 -4.60 -34.75 34.07
N VAL A 21 -4.78 -36.02 34.44
CA VAL A 21 -4.38 -36.54 35.76
C VAL A 21 -2.86 -36.48 35.94
N SER A 22 -2.10 -36.67 34.86
CA SER A 22 -0.64 -36.55 34.89
C SER A 22 -0.17 -35.11 35.06
N THR A 23 -0.90 -34.14 34.50
CA THR A 23 -0.57 -32.71 34.62
C THR A 23 -1.06 -32.10 35.93
N GLU A 24 -2.21 -32.54 36.44
CA GLU A 24 -2.94 -31.89 37.53
C GLU A 24 -3.38 -32.92 38.60
N PRO A 25 -2.44 -33.57 39.31
CA PRO A 25 -2.75 -34.73 40.16
C PRO A 25 -3.61 -34.39 41.39
N GLU A 26 -3.64 -33.13 41.81
CA GLU A 26 -4.34 -32.66 43.01
C GLU A 26 -5.83 -32.38 42.77
N TRP A 27 -6.31 -32.51 41.54
CA TRP A 27 -7.71 -32.28 41.20
C TRP A 27 -8.62 -33.39 41.75
N GLY A 28 -9.77 -33.01 42.32
CA GLY A 28 -10.82 -33.97 42.66
C GLY A 28 -11.61 -34.50 41.45
N THR A 29 -12.39 -35.56 41.69
CA THR A 29 -13.14 -36.28 40.64
C THR A 29 -14.11 -35.41 39.85
N VAL A 30 -14.73 -34.41 40.49
CA VAL A 30 -15.62 -33.45 39.83
C VAL A 30 -14.90 -32.52 38.85
N HIS A 31 -13.65 -32.17 39.13
CA HIS A 31 -12.81 -31.35 38.26
C HIS A 31 -12.39 -32.11 37.00
N TYR A 32 -11.95 -33.37 37.15
CA TYR A 32 -11.67 -34.23 36.00
C TYR A 32 -12.93 -34.49 35.17
N ALA A 33 -14.07 -34.71 35.82
CA ALA A 33 -15.34 -34.89 35.12
C ALA A 33 -15.75 -33.63 34.34
N ALA A 34 -15.49 -32.44 34.88
CA ALA A 34 -15.70 -31.17 34.19
C ALA A 34 -14.74 -30.98 33.00
N ALA A 35 -13.44 -31.29 33.16
CA ALA A 35 -12.43 -31.17 32.11
C ALA A 35 -12.67 -32.15 30.94
N CYS A 36 -13.06 -33.38 31.25
CA CYS A 36 -13.30 -34.44 30.26
C CYS A 36 -14.73 -34.46 29.71
N GLY A 37 -15.65 -33.67 30.26
CA GLY A 37 -17.05 -33.65 29.82
C GLY A 37 -17.83 -34.91 30.20
N PHE A 38 -17.55 -35.52 31.35
CA PHE A 38 -18.26 -36.71 31.84
C PHE A 38 -19.64 -36.36 32.42
N LEU A 39 -20.57 -36.00 31.53
CA LEU A 39 -21.89 -35.45 31.87
C LEU A 39 -22.71 -36.36 32.80
N GLY A 40 -22.66 -37.68 32.61
CA GLY A 40 -23.41 -38.62 33.46
C GLY A 40 -22.96 -38.60 34.91
N PHE A 41 -21.66 -38.50 35.15
CA PHE A 41 -21.11 -38.33 36.50
C PHE A 41 -21.47 -36.96 37.06
N LEU A 42 -21.30 -35.88 36.29
CA LEU A 42 -21.61 -34.52 36.74
C LEU A 42 -23.08 -34.38 37.15
N LYS A 43 -24.02 -34.86 36.32
CA LYS A 43 -25.46 -34.86 36.63
C LYS A 43 -25.75 -35.63 37.92
N THR A 44 -25.22 -36.85 38.05
CA THR A 44 -25.42 -37.67 39.25
C THR A 44 -24.83 -37.02 40.51
N ALA A 45 -23.69 -36.32 40.40
CA ALA A 45 -23.06 -35.63 41.51
C ALA A 45 -23.86 -34.37 41.91
N LEU A 46 -24.32 -33.58 40.95
CA LEU A 46 -25.12 -32.37 41.16
C LEU A 46 -26.51 -32.69 41.73
N GLU A 47 -27.13 -33.80 41.33
CA GLU A 47 -28.40 -34.28 41.89
C GLU A 47 -28.28 -34.69 43.37
N LYS A 48 -27.10 -35.15 43.79
CA LYS A 48 -26.84 -35.54 45.18
C LYS A 48 -26.60 -34.34 46.08
N ASP A 49 -25.72 -33.44 45.67
CA ASP A 49 -25.41 -32.22 46.41
C ASP A 49 -24.82 -31.14 45.48
N SER A 50 -25.69 -30.31 44.92
CA SER A 50 -25.29 -29.27 43.96
C SER A 50 -24.41 -28.19 44.60
N GLN A 51 -24.65 -27.82 45.86
CA GLN A 51 -23.89 -26.76 46.53
C GLN A 51 -22.45 -27.18 46.78
N ILE A 52 -22.22 -28.42 47.24
CA ILE A 52 -20.88 -28.93 47.45
C ILE A 52 -20.13 -29.04 46.12
N VAL A 53 -20.76 -29.60 45.08
CA VAL A 53 -20.09 -29.79 43.79
C VAL A 53 -19.72 -28.45 43.16
N LEU A 54 -20.63 -27.48 43.14
CA LEU A 54 -20.38 -26.17 42.54
C LEU A 54 -19.35 -25.33 43.34
N GLY A 55 -19.31 -25.49 44.67
CA GLY A 55 -18.38 -24.79 45.54
C GLY A 55 -17.03 -25.49 45.75
N PHE A 56 -16.81 -26.66 45.14
CA PHE A 56 -15.57 -27.42 45.30
C PHE A 56 -14.47 -26.83 44.41
N ALA A 57 -13.48 -26.17 45.00
CA ALA A 57 -12.38 -25.53 44.26
C ALA A 57 -11.13 -26.41 44.20
N THR A 58 -10.32 -26.26 43.16
CA THR A 58 -8.95 -26.78 43.09
C THR A 58 -8.01 -26.00 44.02
N PRO A 59 -6.76 -26.47 44.23
CA PRO A 59 -5.74 -25.69 44.94
C PRO A 59 -5.50 -24.29 44.35
N ASP A 60 -5.67 -24.13 43.04
CA ASP A 60 -5.58 -22.85 42.32
C ASP A 60 -6.88 -22.01 42.39
N GLY A 61 -7.88 -22.47 43.13
CA GLY A 61 -9.17 -21.79 43.28
C GLY A 61 -10.10 -21.93 42.07
N ASP A 62 -9.81 -22.81 41.11
CA ASP A 62 -10.69 -23.05 39.97
C ASP A 62 -11.88 -23.93 40.37
N PHE A 63 -13.09 -23.49 40.03
CA PHE A 63 -14.32 -24.26 40.24
C PHE A 63 -14.62 -25.15 39.03
N PRO A 64 -15.51 -26.16 39.14
CA PRO A 64 -15.78 -27.07 38.03
C PRO A 64 -16.26 -26.35 36.77
N ILE A 65 -16.96 -25.22 36.91
CA ILE A 65 -17.38 -24.40 35.78
C ILE A 65 -16.21 -23.70 35.07
N HIS A 66 -15.21 -23.22 35.82
CA HIS A 66 -13.97 -22.65 35.24
C HIS A 66 -13.22 -23.69 34.43
N ILE A 67 -13.09 -24.90 34.99
CA ILE A 67 -12.40 -26.01 34.32
C ILE A 67 -13.16 -26.45 33.07
N ALA A 68 -14.48 -26.62 33.16
CA ALA A 68 -15.30 -26.95 32.00
C ALA A 68 -15.13 -25.91 30.87
N ALA A 69 -15.06 -24.61 31.20
CA ALA A 69 -14.83 -23.56 30.20
C ALA A 69 -13.39 -23.52 29.66
N LYS A 70 -12.38 -23.72 30.52
CA LYS A 70 -10.96 -23.81 30.14
C LYS A 70 -10.71 -24.92 29.13
N TRP A 71 -11.38 -26.06 29.30
CA TRP A 71 -11.28 -27.21 28.39
C TRP A 71 -12.31 -27.21 27.25
N GLY A 72 -13.15 -26.17 27.13
CA GLY A 72 -14.11 -26.01 26.06
C GLY A 72 -15.28 -27.01 26.07
N GLN A 73 -15.62 -27.56 27.23
CA GLN A 73 -16.70 -28.54 27.41
C GLN A 73 -18.07 -27.88 27.51
N VAL A 74 -18.64 -27.50 26.36
CA VAL A 74 -19.91 -26.74 26.25
C VAL A 74 -21.05 -27.38 27.05
N GLU A 75 -21.25 -28.69 26.90
CA GLU A 75 -22.34 -29.40 27.58
C GLU A 75 -22.11 -29.55 29.08
N ALA A 76 -20.85 -29.63 29.54
CA ALA A 76 -20.55 -29.63 30.96
C ALA A 76 -20.86 -28.25 31.58
N VAL A 77 -20.51 -27.17 30.86
CA VAL A 77 -20.87 -25.79 31.26
C VAL A 77 -22.39 -25.64 31.33
N ARG A 78 -23.13 -26.08 30.31
CA ARG A 78 -24.61 -26.06 30.29
C ARG A 78 -25.20 -26.76 31.53
N VAL A 79 -24.76 -27.98 31.81
CA VAL A 79 -25.25 -28.76 32.96
C VAL A 79 -24.95 -28.06 34.29
N LEU A 80 -23.75 -27.48 34.44
CA LEU A 80 -23.37 -26.75 35.64
C LEU A 80 -24.23 -25.49 35.83
N LEU A 81 -24.52 -24.76 34.75
CA LEU A 81 -25.41 -23.58 34.78
C LEU A 81 -26.86 -23.95 35.14
N GLU A 82 -27.41 -25.00 34.55
CA GLU A 82 -28.77 -25.51 34.87
C GLU A 82 -28.94 -25.83 36.37
N HIS A 83 -27.86 -26.18 37.06
CA HIS A 83 -27.85 -26.50 38.48
C HIS A 83 -27.44 -25.33 39.39
N GLY A 84 -27.31 -24.12 38.84
CA GLY A 84 -27.11 -22.87 39.58
C GLY A 84 -25.66 -22.43 39.76
N ALA A 85 -24.75 -22.84 38.88
CA ALA A 85 -23.38 -22.30 38.87
C ALA A 85 -23.36 -20.79 38.60
N ASP A 86 -22.56 -20.03 39.35
CA ASP A 86 -22.47 -18.57 39.21
C ASP A 86 -21.42 -18.17 38.17
N LEU A 87 -21.85 -17.42 37.14
CA LEU A 87 -20.95 -16.86 36.11
C LEU A 87 -19.96 -15.84 36.67
N CYS A 88 -20.29 -15.18 37.77
CA CYS A 88 -19.47 -14.14 38.39
C CYS A 88 -18.52 -14.69 39.46
N GLN A 89 -18.55 -16.00 39.72
CA GLN A 89 -17.65 -16.66 40.64
C GLN A 89 -16.20 -16.46 40.18
N ARG A 90 -15.30 -16.20 41.12
CA ARG A 90 -13.90 -15.85 40.85
C ARG A 90 -12.96 -16.92 41.34
N ASP A 91 -11.98 -17.28 40.50
CA ASP A 91 -10.87 -18.12 40.90
C ASP A 91 -9.85 -17.36 41.78
N ALA A 92 -8.74 -18.01 42.15
CA ALA A 92 -7.71 -17.38 42.98
C ALA A 92 -6.98 -16.21 42.29
N GLN A 93 -7.10 -16.06 40.97
CA GLN A 93 -6.55 -14.93 40.21
C GLN A 93 -7.63 -13.89 39.87
N GLY A 94 -8.84 -14.01 40.44
CA GLY A 94 -9.96 -13.10 40.19
C GLY A 94 -10.70 -13.32 38.87
N ARG A 95 -10.35 -14.35 38.09
CA ARG A 95 -10.97 -14.64 36.79
C ARG A 95 -12.30 -15.37 36.95
N THR A 96 -13.20 -15.13 36.01
CA THR A 96 -14.51 -15.78 35.93
C THR A 96 -14.54 -16.86 34.85
N VAL A 97 -15.62 -17.65 34.80
CA VAL A 97 -15.86 -18.59 33.69
C VAL A 97 -15.77 -17.93 32.31
N VAL A 98 -16.20 -16.66 32.20
CA VAL A 98 -16.18 -15.90 30.94
C VAL A 98 -14.75 -15.62 30.48
N HIS A 99 -13.81 -15.38 31.41
CA HIS A 99 -12.37 -15.22 31.08
C HIS A 99 -11.81 -16.49 30.43
N TRP A 100 -12.08 -17.65 31.04
CA TRP A 100 -11.62 -18.94 30.55
C TRP A 100 -12.24 -19.32 29.20
N ALA A 101 -13.56 -19.10 29.06
CA ALA A 101 -14.25 -19.34 27.80
C ALA A 101 -13.75 -18.40 26.68
N ALA A 102 -13.53 -17.12 27.00
CA ALA A 102 -13.03 -16.13 26.05
C ALA A 102 -11.64 -16.52 25.50
N ALA A 103 -10.74 -16.95 26.37
CA ALA A 103 -9.42 -17.43 26.00
C ALA A 103 -9.46 -18.73 25.17
N ASN A 104 -10.26 -19.73 25.56
CA ASN A 104 -10.08 -21.10 25.07
C ASN A 104 -11.19 -21.60 24.12
N SER A 105 -12.44 -21.14 24.25
CA SER A 105 -13.58 -21.76 23.57
C SER A 105 -14.70 -20.75 23.24
N ALA A 106 -14.73 -20.32 21.99
CA ALA A 106 -15.78 -19.43 21.48
C ALA A 106 -17.18 -20.08 21.52
N SER A 107 -17.28 -21.40 21.37
CA SER A 107 -18.54 -22.15 21.51
C SER A 107 -19.07 -22.10 22.94
N THR A 108 -18.19 -22.30 23.93
CA THR A 108 -18.54 -22.17 25.34
C THR A 108 -18.94 -20.74 25.66
N LEU A 109 -18.17 -19.75 25.19
CA LEU A 109 -18.49 -18.35 25.40
C LEU A 109 -19.85 -17.97 24.80
N LYS A 110 -20.20 -18.53 23.62
CA LYS A 110 -21.50 -18.35 23.01
C LYS A 110 -22.63 -18.94 23.85
N GLU A 111 -22.43 -20.10 24.46
CA GLU A 111 -23.39 -20.67 25.41
C GLU A 111 -23.59 -19.75 26.61
N LEU A 112 -22.49 -19.27 27.21
CA LEU A 112 -22.52 -18.32 28.33
C LEU A 112 -23.24 -17.01 27.98
N SER A 113 -23.20 -16.58 26.71
CA SER A 113 -23.82 -15.33 26.28
C SER A 113 -25.35 -15.32 26.35
N THR A 114 -25.98 -16.48 26.53
CA THR A 114 -27.44 -16.60 26.69
C THR A 114 -27.92 -16.26 28.10
N GLU A 115 -27.01 -16.24 29.08
CA GLU A 115 -27.33 -15.99 30.48
C GLU A 115 -27.49 -14.51 30.78
N ALA A 116 -28.51 -14.15 31.58
CA ALA A 116 -28.76 -12.76 31.95
C ALA A 116 -27.57 -12.12 32.71
N ALA A 117 -26.83 -12.93 33.47
CA ALA A 117 -25.63 -12.51 34.22
C ALA A 117 -24.40 -12.27 33.34
N PHE A 118 -24.42 -12.65 32.05
CA PHE A 118 -23.29 -12.51 31.14
C PHE A 118 -22.83 -11.05 31.00
N SER A 119 -23.79 -10.12 30.85
CA SER A 119 -23.52 -8.68 30.75
C SER A 119 -22.71 -8.12 31.94
N LYS A 120 -22.92 -8.67 33.14
CA LYS A 120 -22.13 -8.33 34.33
C LYS A 120 -20.75 -8.99 34.28
N ALA A 121 -20.71 -10.27 33.93
CA ALA A 121 -19.48 -11.06 33.91
C ALA A 121 -18.45 -10.59 32.87
N VAL A 122 -18.88 -10.03 31.72
CA VAL A 122 -17.96 -9.49 30.69
C VAL A 122 -17.18 -8.26 31.12
N THR A 123 -17.62 -7.58 32.18
CA THR A 123 -16.94 -6.39 32.74
C THR A 123 -16.06 -6.70 33.94
N VAL A 124 -16.09 -7.95 34.43
CA VAL A 124 -15.25 -8.37 35.56
C VAL A 124 -13.79 -8.39 35.14
N GLN A 125 -12.91 -7.98 36.06
CA GLN A 125 -11.47 -7.99 35.88
C GLN A 125 -10.82 -8.99 36.82
N ASP A 126 -9.75 -9.60 36.31
CA ASP A 126 -8.82 -10.41 37.11
C ASP A 126 -7.90 -9.53 37.97
N GLU A 127 -7.03 -10.15 38.78
CA GLU A 127 -6.08 -9.45 39.66
C GLU A 127 -5.05 -8.61 38.90
N PHE A 128 -4.85 -8.86 37.60
CA PHE A 128 -3.97 -8.10 36.72
C PHE A 128 -4.71 -6.96 36.00
N GLY A 129 -6.02 -6.80 36.24
CA GLY A 129 -6.86 -5.81 35.59
C GLY A 129 -7.32 -6.19 34.18
N CYS A 130 -7.08 -7.42 33.73
CA CYS A 130 -7.49 -7.90 32.41
C CYS A 130 -8.98 -8.28 32.40
N SER A 131 -9.71 -7.87 31.37
CA SER A 131 -11.07 -8.33 31.11
C SER A 131 -11.10 -9.63 30.27
N PRO A 132 -12.26 -10.28 30.13
CA PRO A 132 -12.40 -11.41 29.20
C PRO A 132 -12.02 -11.06 27.75
N LEU A 133 -12.29 -9.81 27.33
CA LEU A 133 -11.93 -9.34 25.98
C LEU A 133 -10.40 -9.22 25.83
N ALA A 134 -9.71 -8.71 26.84
CA ALA A 134 -8.25 -8.65 26.84
C ALA A 134 -7.63 -10.06 26.71
N LEU A 135 -8.20 -11.05 27.40
CA LEU A 135 -7.75 -12.44 27.29
C LEU A 135 -8.07 -13.07 25.93
N ALA A 136 -9.24 -12.80 25.36
CA ALA A 136 -9.56 -13.26 24.00
C ALA A 136 -8.57 -12.73 22.96
N ILE A 137 -8.20 -11.44 23.06
CA ILE A 137 -7.19 -10.83 22.19
C ILE A 137 -5.82 -11.47 22.43
N ARG A 138 -5.46 -11.72 23.70
CA ARG A 138 -4.17 -12.32 24.06
C ARG A 138 -3.96 -13.71 23.50
N GLU A 139 -4.98 -14.54 23.58
CA GLU A 139 -4.95 -15.88 23.01
C GLU A 139 -5.31 -15.89 21.50
N ALA A 140 -5.43 -14.72 20.88
CA ALA A 140 -5.76 -14.54 19.47
C ALA A 140 -7.07 -15.22 19.03
N ASN A 141 -8.06 -15.27 19.91
CA ASN A 141 -9.36 -15.90 19.66
C ASN A 141 -10.33 -14.92 19.00
N VAL A 142 -10.37 -14.95 17.67
CA VAL A 142 -11.15 -14.03 16.83
C VAL A 142 -12.65 -14.16 17.07
N GLU A 143 -13.17 -15.38 17.20
CA GLU A 143 -14.61 -15.60 17.38
C GLU A 143 -15.06 -15.16 18.78
N SER A 144 -14.27 -15.42 19.82
CA SER A 144 -14.54 -14.88 21.15
C SER A 144 -14.51 -13.35 21.17
N THR A 145 -13.56 -12.74 20.46
CA THR A 145 -13.46 -11.28 20.32
C THR A 145 -14.73 -10.69 19.69
N LYS A 146 -15.27 -11.31 18.63
CA LYS A 146 -16.52 -10.89 18.00
C LYS A 146 -17.71 -10.96 18.96
N ILE A 147 -17.86 -12.06 19.71
CA ILE A 147 -18.96 -12.25 20.67
C ILE A 147 -18.91 -11.19 21.78
N LEU A 148 -17.71 -10.94 22.32
CA LEU A 148 -17.52 -9.99 23.43
C LEU A 148 -17.75 -8.55 23.00
N MET A 149 -17.25 -8.14 21.83
CA MET A 149 -17.49 -6.79 21.31
C MET A 149 -18.98 -6.54 21.03
N GLY A 150 -19.73 -7.57 20.61
CA GLY A 150 -21.19 -7.49 20.44
C GLY A 150 -21.98 -7.37 21.75
N SER A 151 -21.34 -7.61 22.90
CA SER A 151 -21.97 -7.66 24.23
C SER A 151 -21.57 -6.49 25.13
N GLY A 152 -20.92 -5.45 24.58
CA GLY A 152 -20.48 -4.27 25.33
C GLY A 152 -19.27 -4.51 26.24
N ALA A 153 -18.49 -5.57 25.99
CA ALA A 153 -17.25 -5.82 26.73
C ALA A 153 -16.22 -4.71 26.49
N THR A 154 -15.50 -4.30 27.52
CA THR A 154 -14.39 -3.34 27.43
C THR A 154 -13.07 -4.05 27.69
N THR A 155 -11.98 -3.51 27.16
CA THR A 155 -10.65 -4.14 27.24
C THR A 155 -10.05 -4.07 28.66
N THR A 156 -10.20 -2.95 29.41
CA THR A 156 -9.86 -2.78 30.86
C THR A 156 -10.41 -1.41 31.35
N THR A 157 -10.25 -1.10 32.65
CA THR A 157 -10.31 0.27 33.22
C THR A 157 -8.94 0.64 33.80
N GLY A 158 -7.99 0.92 32.91
CA GLY A 158 -6.68 1.51 33.21
C GLY A 158 -6.35 2.56 32.14
N PRO A 159 -5.19 3.23 32.20
CA PRO A 159 -4.89 4.32 31.28
C PRO A 159 -4.89 3.87 29.79
N SER A 160 -4.56 2.62 29.47
CA SER A 160 -4.63 2.12 28.09
C SER A 160 -4.77 0.58 28.00
N PRO A 161 -5.99 0.05 28.08
CA PRO A 161 -6.25 -1.39 28.08
C PRO A 161 -5.59 -2.21 26.97
N LEU A 162 -5.72 -1.76 25.72
CA LEU A 162 -5.25 -2.51 24.55
C LEU A 162 -3.71 -2.52 24.50
N LEU A 163 -3.09 -1.44 24.96
CA LEU A 163 -1.64 -1.28 25.02
C LEU A 163 -1.01 -2.31 25.98
N THR A 164 -1.61 -2.52 27.15
CA THR A 164 -1.17 -3.53 28.12
C THR A 164 -1.21 -4.94 27.54
N VAL A 165 -2.24 -5.25 26.75
CA VAL A 165 -2.38 -6.56 26.09
C VAL A 165 -1.28 -6.74 25.04
N LEU A 166 -1.02 -5.73 24.23
CA LEU A 166 -0.12 -5.86 23.06
C LEU A 166 1.37 -5.73 23.38
N SER A 167 1.75 -5.11 24.50
CA SER A 167 3.17 -4.80 24.79
C SER A 167 4.09 -6.02 24.90
N ALA A 168 3.55 -7.23 25.09
CA ALA A 168 4.31 -8.46 25.30
C ALA A 168 4.05 -9.53 24.22
N MET A 169 3.44 -9.18 23.09
CA MET A 169 2.97 -10.15 22.09
C MET A 169 3.84 -10.20 20.84
N GLU A 170 4.12 -11.42 20.40
CA GLU A 170 4.53 -11.67 19.04
C GLU A 170 3.32 -11.66 18.10
N TYR A 171 3.56 -11.25 16.86
CA TYR A 171 2.50 -11.19 15.86
C TYR A 171 2.03 -12.59 15.46
N SER A 172 0.70 -12.78 15.47
CA SER A 172 0.01 -13.85 14.75
C SER A 172 -1.06 -13.27 13.82
N GLU A 173 -1.36 -13.95 12.72
CA GLU A 173 -2.45 -13.54 11.82
C GLU A 173 -3.79 -13.46 12.55
N ALA A 174 -4.02 -14.40 13.48
CA ALA A 174 -5.20 -14.42 14.33
C ALA A 174 -5.28 -13.20 15.25
N LEU A 175 -4.15 -12.71 15.80
CA LEU A 175 -4.09 -11.46 16.56
C LEU A 175 -4.45 -10.26 15.68
N GLY A 176 -3.92 -10.21 14.45
CA GLY A 176 -4.27 -9.17 13.49
C GLY A 176 -5.78 -9.13 13.19
N ASN A 177 -6.42 -10.30 13.07
CA ASN A 177 -7.86 -10.41 12.88
C ASN A 177 -8.66 -9.98 14.13
N CYS A 178 -8.18 -10.27 15.34
CA CYS A 178 -8.80 -9.78 16.58
C CYS A 178 -8.78 -8.25 16.63
N LEU A 179 -7.63 -7.64 16.32
CA LEU A 179 -7.47 -6.18 16.32
C LEU A 179 -8.33 -5.51 15.26
N GLU A 180 -8.44 -6.13 14.08
CA GLU A 180 -9.34 -5.67 13.02
C GLU A 180 -10.80 -5.60 13.51
N VAL A 181 -11.28 -6.63 14.21
CA VAL A 181 -12.63 -6.64 14.81
C VAL A 181 -12.78 -5.52 15.84
N VAL A 182 -11.82 -5.40 16.78
CA VAL A 182 -11.86 -4.38 17.84
C VAL A 182 -11.90 -2.98 17.25
N VAL A 183 -11.01 -2.68 16.31
CA VAL A 183 -10.89 -1.36 15.69
C VAL A 183 -12.08 -1.03 14.80
N THR A 184 -12.66 -2.02 14.11
CA THR A 184 -13.86 -1.81 13.29
C THR A 184 -15.07 -1.41 14.14
N ILE A 185 -15.21 -2.00 15.33
CA ILE A 185 -16.34 -1.73 16.23
C ILE A 185 -16.09 -0.48 17.08
N GLN A 186 -14.85 -0.29 17.56
CA GLN A 186 -14.46 0.82 18.43
C GLN A 186 -13.10 1.43 18.02
N PRO A 187 -13.08 2.32 17.01
CA PRO A 187 -11.83 2.95 16.54
C PRO A 187 -11.11 3.78 17.62
N SER A 188 -11.86 4.36 18.57
CA SER A 188 -11.30 5.22 19.63
C SER A 188 -10.38 4.49 20.61
N VAL A 189 -10.40 3.16 20.63
CA VAL A 189 -9.45 2.36 21.43
C VAL A 189 -8.00 2.60 21.02
N VAL A 190 -7.75 2.95 19.75
CA VAL A 190 -6.40 3.23 19.24
C VAL A 190 -5.80 4.49 19.87
N GLU A 191 -6.63 5.43 20.32
CA GLU A 191 -6.21 6.71 20.91
C GLU A 191 -6.05 6.66 22.43
N GLN A 192 -6.37 5.53 23.07
CA GLN A 192 -6.18 5.37 24.51
C GLN A 192 -4.69 5.40 24.83
N VAL A 193 -4.30 6.23 25.81
CA VAL A 193 -2.90 6.50 26.16
C VAL A 193 -2.55 6.02 27.56
N ASP A 194 -1.39 5.37 27.71
CA ASP A 194 -0.87 4.99 29.02
C ASP A 194 -0.49 6.21 29.89
N GLU A 195 0.00 5.96 31.10
CA GLU A 195 0.51 6.99 32.01
C GLU A 195 1.67 7.81 31.41
N THR A 196 2.37 7.26 30.41
CA THR A 196 3.45 7.92 29.69
C THR A 196 2.96 8.68 28.45
N GLY A 197 1.65 8.67 28.17
CA GLY A 197 1.04 9.31 27.00
C GLY A 197 1.14 8.50 25.71
N LYS A 198 1.57 7.24 25.76
CA LYS A 198 1.71 6.38 24.58
C LYS A 198 0.42 5.66 24.26
N CYS A 199 0.05 5.63 22.99
CA CYS A 199 -1.05 4.81 22.51
C CYS A 199 -0.54 3.54 21.82
N VAL A 200 -1.45 2.71 21.32
CA VAL A 200 -1.10 1.45 20.64
C VAL A 200 -0.16 1.65 19.43
N LEU A 201 -0.26 2.80 18.76
CA LEU A 201 0.58 3.13 17.60
C LEU A 201 2.03 3.44 18.00
N HIS A 202 2.30 3.84 19.25
CA HIS A 202 3.67 4.04 19.74
C HIS A 202 4.44 2.73 19.93
N LEU A 203 3.74 1.60 20.06
CA LEU A 203 4.36 0.28 20.19
C LEU A 203 5.10 -0.17 18.94
N GLN A 204 5.96 -1.17 19.10
CA GLN A 204 6.55 -1.90 17.99
C GLN A 204 5.58 -2.99 17.52
N LEU A 205 4.66 -2.62 16.65
CA LEU A 205 3.76 -3.57 16.00
C LEU A 205 4.42 -4.15 14.75
N ASN A 206 4.08 -5.39 14.40
CA ASN A 206 4.40 -5.90 13.07
C ASN A 206 3.69 -5.04 12.00
N LYS A 207 4.37 -4.73 10.89
CA LYS A 207 3.83 -3.93 9.78
C LYS A 207 2.42 -4.38 9.36
N ARG A 208 2.15 -5.68 9.25
CA ARG A 208 0.83 -6.21 8.85
C ARG A 208 -0.26 -5.89 9.87
N VAL A 209 0.04 -6.00 11.17
CA VAL A 209 -0.90 -5.61 12.25
C VAL A 209 -1.18 -4.13 12.17
N LEU A 210 -0.12 -3.33 12.07
CA LEU A 210 -0.22 -1.88 12.03
C LEU A 210 -1.10 -1.45 10.84
N MET A 211 -0.87 -2.01 9.65
CA MET A 211 -1.70 -1.73 8.46
C MET A 211 -3.17 -2.12 8.68
N LYS A 212 -3.47 -3.27 9.30
CA LYS A 212 -4.86 -3.66 9.61
C LYS A 212 -5.56 -2.72 10.58
N VAL A 213 -4.85 -2.29 11.63
CA VAL A 213 -5.32 -1.30 12.60
C VAL A 213 -5.57 0.03 11.89
N LEU A 214 -4.61 0.51 11.10
CA LEU A 214 -4.71 1.79 10.40
C LEU A 214 -5.83 1.78 9.36
N LYS A 215 -5.97 0.72 8.55
CA LYS A 215 -6.99 0.61 7.48
C LYS A 215 -8.41 0.95 7.93
N HIS A 216 -8.78 0.56 9.14
CA HIS A 216 -10.13 0.75 9.69
C HIS A 216 -10.27 1.97 10.60
N SER A 217 -9.17 2.66 10.93
CA SER A 217 -9.17 3.75 11.92
C SER A 217 -8.58 5.07 11.44
N TYR A 218 -7.80 5.08 10.35
CA TYR A 218 -7.02 6.27 9.97
C TYR A 218 -7.86 7.51 9.67
N ALA A 219 -9.11 7.35 9.24
CA ALA A 219 -10.00 8.48 8.97
C ALA A 219 -10.55 9.13 10.25
N SER A 220 -10.54 8.42 11.37
CA SER A 220 -11.11 8.85 12.66
C SER A 220 -10.08 9.00 13.78
N VAL A 221 -8.84 8.53 13.59
CA VAL A 221 -7.79 8.51 14.60
C VAL A 221 -6.68 9.52 14.29
N ASN A 222 -6.23 10.23 15.32
CA ASN A 222 -5.07 11.09 15.25
C ASN A 222 -3.76 10.27 15.28
N LEU A 223 -3.09 10.16 14.13
CA LEU A 223 -1.80 9.47 14.00
C LEU A 223 -0.63 10.22 14.65
N ASN A 224 -0.83 11.47 15.06
CA ASN A 224 0.19 12.36 15.60
C ASN A 224 0.05 12.56 17.11
N LEU A 225 -0.61 11.65 17.82
CA LEU A 225 -0.67 11.68 19.29
C LEU A 225 0.74 11.68 19.87
N GLN A 226 0.98 12.61 20.78
CA GLN A 226 2.28 12.80 21.41
C GLN A 226 2.31 12.20 22.80
N ASP A 227 3.40 11.48 23.10
CA ASP A 227 3.65 11.00 24.45
C ASP A 227 4.16 12.12 25.38
N THR A 228 4.50 11.75 26.61
CA THR A 228 5.06 12.67 27.62
C THR A 228 6.37 13.33 27.22
N GLU A 229 7.09 12.85 26.20
CA GLU A 229 8.29 13.48 25.63
C GLU A 229 7.96 14.26 24.33
N GLY A 230 6.68 14.32 23.94
CA GLY A 230 6.24 14.93 22.68
C GLY A 230 6.39 14.00 21.47
N GLN A 231 6.77 12.75 21.67
CA GLN A 231 7.08 11.84 20.57
C GLN A 231 5.80 11.26 19.97
N THR A 232 5.67 11.37 18.66
CA THR A 232 4.62 10.69 17.88
C THR A 232 4.97 9.22 17.62
N PRO A 233 4.00 8.37 17.22
CA PRO A 233 4.27 7.01 16.74
C PRO A 233 5.38 6.94 15.69
N LEU A 234 5.44 7.94 14.81
CA LEU A 234 6.46 8.04 13.76
C LEU A 234 7.87 8.24 14.35
N HIS A 235 8.02 9.06 15.40
CA HIS A 235 9.30 9.21 16.09
C HIS A 235 9.79 7.90 16.72
N MET A 236 8.87 7.14 17.31
CA MET A 236 9.18 5.84 17.92
C MET A 236 9.61 4.82 16.85
N ALA A 237 8.89 4.74 15.73
CA ALA A 237 9.24 3.87 14.62
C ALA A 237 10.63 4.22 14.02
N VAL A 238 10.92 5.51 13.84
CA VAL A 238 12.25 5.98 13.39
C VAL A 238 13.35 5.63 14.39
N SER A 239 13.11 5.83 15.68
CA SER A 239 14.10 5.55 16.74
C SER A 239 14.46 4.06 16.81
N ARG A 240 13.52 3.18 16.44
CA ARG A 240 13.72 1.72 16.33
C ARG A 240 14.31 1.27 14.99
N ALA A 241 14.56 2.19 14.06
CA ALA A 241 14.95 1.90 12.68
C ALA A 241 13.96 0.99 11.91
N ASP A 242 12.67 1.01 12.27
CA ASP A 242 11.63 0.17 11.68
C ASP A 242 11.04 0.82 10.42
N VAL A 243 11.70 0.59 9.28
CA VAL A 243 11.28 1.13 7.97
C VAL A 243 9.85 0.73 7.63
N GLY A 244 9.42 -0.49 7.94
CA GLY A 244 8.09 -0.99 7.61
C GLY A 244 6.99 -0.22 8.33
N SER A 245 7.17 0.03 9.64
CA SER A 245 6.23 0.86 10.41
C SER A 245 6.25 2.33 9.98
N VAL A 246 7.42 2.87 9.63
CA VAL A 246 7.53 4.25 9.10
C VAL A 246 6.77 4.38 7.79
N VAL A 247 6.94 3.44 6.84
CA VAL A 247 6.19 3.43 5.58
C VAL A 247 4.69 3.33 5.84
N ALA A 248 4.25 2.43 6.73
CA ALA A 248 2.83 2.27 7.07
C ALA A 248 2.23 3.57 7.62
N LEU A 249 2.84 4.17 8.65
CA LEU A 249 2.36 5.41 9.26
C LEU A 249 2.28 6.56 8.26
N LEU A 250 3.33 6.77 7.46
CA LEU A 250 3.37 7.82 6.44
C LEU A 250 2.31 7.60 5.34
N SER A 251 2.09 6.33 4.95
CA SER A 251 1.11 5.98 3.93
C SER A 251 -0.34 6.14 4.40
N TYR A 252 -0.59 6.28 5.70
CA TYR A 252 -1.90 6.64 6.25
C TYR A 252 -2.00 8.12 6.67
N GLY A 253 -0.97 8.92 6.39
CA GLY A 253 -1.00 10.37 6.60
C GLY A 253 -0.42 10.86 7.93
N ALA A 254 0.45 10.08 8.59
CA ALA A 254 1.22 10.60 9.72
C ALA A 254 2.05 11.83 9.30
N ASP A 255 2.10 12.83 10.17
CA ASP A 255 2.84 14.07 9.90
C ASP A 255 4.35 13.81 10.01
N VAL A 256 5.01 13.88 8.84
CA VAL A 256 6.46 13.68 8.69
C VAL A 256 7.28 14.76 9.41
N ASN A 257 6.69 15.93 9.69
CA ASN A 257 7.34 17.10 10.26
C ASN A 257 6.93 17.39 11.71
N ALA A 258 6.14 16.52 12.34
CA ALA A 258 5.72 16.71 13.72
C ALA A 258 6.95 16.89 14.64
N PRO A 259 7.07 17.98 15.41
CA PRO A 259 8.18 18.16 16.35
C PRO A 259 7.89 17.49 17.70
N ASP A 260 8.89 16.89 18.34
CA ASP A 260 8.81 16.49 19.75
C ASP A 260 8.97 17.70 20.70
N LYS A 261 8.94 17.49 22.03
CA LYS A 261 9.07 18.61 23.01
C LYS A 261 10.39 19.37 22.90
N LYS A 262 11.42 18.78 22.29
CA LYS A 262 12.72 19.39 22.04
C LYS A 262 12.78 20.02 20.65
N GLY A 263 11.69 20.08 19.91
CA GLY A 263 11.66 20.55 18.53
C GLY A 263 12.27 19.56 17.53
N VAL A 264 12.61 18.34 17.97
CA VAL A 264 13.29 17.36 17.10
C VAL A 264 12.24 16.68 16.23
N THR A 265 12.42 16.73 14.90
CA THR A 265 11.54 16.07 13.93
C THR A 265 11.94 14.60 13.70
N PRO A 266 11.08 13.77 13.08
CA PRO A 266 11.45 12.40 12.68
C PRO A 266 12.69 12.36 11.79
N LEU A 267 12.87 13.32 10.87
CA LEU A 267 14.05 13.40 10.01
C LEU A 267 15.33 13.63 10.83
N MET A 268 15.29 14.51 11.83
CA MET A 268 16.43 14.74 12.72
C MET A 268 16.80 13.47 13.50
N LYS A 269 15.81 12.72 14.01
CA LYS A 269 16.08 11.43 14.69
C LYS A 269 16.71 10.41 13.73
N ALA A 270 16.26 10.33 12.47
CA ALA A 270 16.85 9.46 11.47
C ALA A 270 18.33 9.82 11.18
N VAL A 271 18.65 11.10 11.14
CA VAL A 271 20.03 11.61 10.97
C VAL A 271 20.90 11.29 12.19
N GLN A 272 20.39 11.49 13.40
CA GLN A 272 21.06 11.11 14.66
C GLN A 272 21.36 9.61 14.71
N ALA A 273 20.40 8.78 14.29
CA ALA A 273 20.56 7.34 14.20
C ALA A 273 21.52 6.89 13.09
N GLY A 274 21.79 7.75 12.10
CA GLY A 274 22.63 7.42 10.95
C GLY A 274 21.95 6.48 9.95
N SER A 275 20.61 6.44 9.90
CA SER A 275 19.86 5.55 9.01
C SER A 275 19.60 6.21 7.65
N LEU A 276 20.39 5.87 6.63
CA LEU A 276 20.23 6.47 5.30
C LEU A 276 18.88 6.16 4.67
N ASP A 277 18.36 4.96 4.86
CA ASP A 277 17.10 4.55 4.24
C ASP A 277 15.92 5.34 4.83
N LEU A 278 15.94 5.60 6.14
CA LEU A 278 14.96 6.47 6.79
C LEU A 278 15.12 7.94 6.39
N VAL A 279 16.36 8.44 6.26
CA VAL A 279 16.61 9.80 5.75
C VAL A 279 16.04 9.96 4.34
N LYS A 280 16.34 9.02 3.43
CA LYS A 280 15.76 9.01 2.07
C LYS A 280 14.24 8.95 2.11
N LEU A 281 13.67 8.01 2.87
CA LEU A 281 12.22 7.81 2.96
C LEU A 281 11.51 9.07 3.44
N LEU A 282 11.97 9.68 4.54
CA LEU A 282 11.35 10.88 5.09
C LEU A 282 11.43 12.06 4.12
N ILE A 283 12.56 12.25 3.42
CA ILE A 283 12.69 13.27 2.37
C ILE A 283 11.75 12.98 1.19
N LEU A 284 11.62 11.72 0.77
CA LEU A 284 10.68 11.30 -0.28
C LEU A 284 9.22 11.55 0.12
N PHE A 285 8.93 11.60 1.42
CA PHE A 285 7.64 11.98 2.00
C PHE A 285 7.54 13.46 2.40
N ASP A 286 8.42 14.30 1.84
CA ASP A 286 8.37 15.76 1.98
C ASP A 286 8.71 16.27 3.40
N ALA A 287 9.60 15.57 4.10
CA ALA A 287 10.23 16.08 5.32
C ALA A 287 10.98 17.40 5.08
N ASP A 288 10.79 18.37 5.97
CA ASP A 288 11.44 19.67 5.91
C ASP A 288 12.90 19.55 6.34
N ILE A 289 13.80 19.75 5.37
CA ILE A 289 15.24 19.72 5.59
C ILE A 289 15.76 20.97 6.33
N ASN A 290 14.97 22.04 6.38
CA ASN A 290 15.34 23.31 7.00
C ASN A 290 14.82 23.44 8.44
N ALA A 291 14.13 22.42 8.95
CA ALA A 291 13.67 22.41 10.33
C ALA A 291 14.85 22.58 11.30
N VAL A 292 14.61 23.29 12.40
CA VAL A 292 15.55 23.47 13.51
C VAL A 292 14.91 22.98 14.80
N ASP A 293 15.72 22.41 15.68
CA ASP A 293 15.25 22.00 17.00
C ASP A 293 15.06 23.21 17.94
N ALA A 294 14.63 22.95 19.18
CA ALA A 294 14.42 24.00 20.19
C ALA A 294 15.71 24.71 20.61
N GLN A 295 16.89 24.16 20.30
CA GLN A 295 18.19 24.78 20.51
C GLN A 295 18.67 25.57 19.28
N GLY A 296 17.87 25.58 18.20
CA GLY A 296 18.21 26.23 16.93
C GLY A 296 19.15 25.39 16.06
N GLN A 297 19.38 24.11 16.39
CA GLN A 297 20.26 23.25 15.60
C GLN A 297 19.56 22.79 14.32
N SER A 298 20.20 23.07 13.18
CA SER A 298 19.76 22.55 11.89
C SER A 298 20.11 21.08 11.73
N ILE A 299 19.51 20.42 10.74
CA ILE A 299 19.84 19.03 10.38
C ILE A 299 21.33 18.85 10.07
N HIS A 300 21.96 19.83 9.41
CA HIS A 300 23.39 19.81 9.13
C HIS A 300 24.25 19.86 10.41
N GLU A 301 23.79 20.55 11.44
CA GLU A 301 24.48 20.59 12.73
C GLU A 301 24.34 19.26 13.47
N ILE A 302 23.13 18.71 13.49
CA ILE A 302 22.83 17.39 14.08
C ILE A 302 23.64 16.28 13.38
N ASN A 303 23.82 16.38 12.05
CA ASN A 303 24.61 15.42 11.28
C ASN A 303 26.09 15.40 11.68
N LYS A 304 26.63 16.46 12.30
CA LYS A 304 28.04 16.50 12.75
C LYS A 304 28.34 15.40 13.79
N SER A 305 27.35 15.02 14.59
CA SER A 305 27.46 13.92 15.57
C SER A 305 27.14 12.53 15.00
N SER A 306 26.67 12.43 13.75
CA SER A 306 26.27 11.16 13.14
C SER A 306 27.48 10.34 12.68
N LYS A 307 27.37 9.01 12.82
CA LYS A 307 28.40 8.06 12.33
C LYS A 307 28.53 8.06 10.80
N ARG A 308 27.45 8.38 10.08
CA ARG A 308 27.38 8.37 8.60
C ARG A 308 27.32 9.77 8.01
N ARG A 309 28.00 10.73 8.64
CA ARG A 309 27.96 12.15 8.27
C ARG A 309 28.15 12.40 6.77
N ALA A 310 29.20 11.85 6.17
CA ALA A 310 29.54 12.10 4.76
C ALA A 310 28.44 11.63 3.79
N ASP A 311 27.87 10.45 4.06
CA ASP A 311 26.77 9.91 3.26
C ASP A 311 25.50 10.77 3.39
N ILE A 312 25.18 11.21 4.62
CA ILE A 312 24.01 12.06 4.88
C ILE A 312 24.19 13.45 4.25
N ASP A 313 25.39 14.04 4.35
CA ASP A 313 25.69 15.32 3.71
C ASP A 313 25.51 15.22 2.18
N ALA A 314 25.92 14.10 1.57
CA ALA A 314 25.68 13.84 0.15
C ALA A 314 24.18 13.75 -0.19
N LEU A 315 23.37 13.08 0.64
CA LEU A 315 21.91 13.02 0.44
C LEU A 315 21.25 14.39 0.56
N LEU A 316 21.62 15.19 1.57
CA LEU A 316 21.05 16.52 1.78
C LEU A 316 21.44 17.48 0.64
N THR A 317 22.66 17.37 0.11
CA THR A 317 23.13 18.20 -1.01
C THR A 317 22.30 17.98 -2.28
N ILE A 318 21.79 16.77 -2.51
CA ILE A 318 20.91 16.46 -3.66
C ILE A 318 19.56 17.20 -3.53
N VAL A 319 19.12 17.49 -2.31
CA VAL A 319 17.82 18.12 -2.03
C VAL A 319 17.93 19.64 -2.02
N THR A 320 19.05 20.20 -1.57
CA THR A 320 19.28 21.65 -1.59
C THR A 320 19.59 22.13 -3.01
N PRO A 321 18.85 23.10 -3.57
CA PRO A 321 19.28 23.73 -4.81
C PRO A 321 20.66 24.36 -4.60
N PRO A 322 21.59 24.29 -5.57
CA PRO A 322 22.84 25.02 -5.45
C PRO A 322 22.53 26.50 -5.25
N PRO A 323 23.21 27.21 -4.32
CA PRO A 323 23.05 28.65 -4.22
C PRO A 323 23.34 29.26 -5.59
N ALA A 324 22.50 30.21 -6.02
CA ALA A 324 22.76 30.98 -7.23
C ALA A 324 24.22 31.47 -7.19
N PRO A 325 25.01 31.29 -8.25
CA PRO A 325 26.41 31.66 -8.22
C PRO A 325 26.52 33.15 -7.93
N VAL A 326 26.96 33.49 -6.73
CA VAL A 326 27.47 34.82 -6.43
C VAL A 326 28.78 34.91 -7.20
N CYS A 327 28.73 35.60 -8.34
CA CYS A 327 29.89 35.83 -9.17
C CYS A 327 30.82 36.81 -8.43
N THR A 328 31.74 36.27 -7.63
CA THR A 328 32.94 36.99 -7.19
C THR A 328 34.14 36.37 -7.86
N GLU A 329 34.82 37.17 -8.69
CA GLU A 329 35.90 36.79 -9.61
C GLU A 329 37.17 36.17 -8.99
N GLN A 330 37.21 35.80 -7.70
CA GLN A 330 38.47 35.51 -7.01
C GLN A 330 38.67 34.11 -6.43
N THR A 331 37.80 33.14 -6.69
CA THR A 331 38.03 31.74 -6.23
C THR A 331 38.00 30.73 -7.38
N LYS A 332 38.86 30.93 -8.38
CA LYS A 332 39.12 29.94 -9.45
C LYS A 332 40.22 28.91 -9.12
N SER A 333 40.77 28.86 -7.91
CA SER A 333 41.96 28.01 -7.66
C SER A 333 41.98 27.11 -6.41
N ILE A 334 40.92 26.98 -5.61
CA ILE A 334 40.97 26.12 -4.40
C ILE A 334 39.68 25.30 -4.18
N MET A 335 39.16 24.65 -5.23
CA MET A 335 38.15 23.59 -5.13
C MET A 335 38.39 22.51 -6.20
N PHE A 336 39.64 22.05 -6.35
CA PHE A 336 40.00 21.14 -7.44
C PHE A 336 40.77 19.88 -7.02
N LEU A 337 40.91 19.56 -5.74
CA LEU A 337 41.87 18.51 -5.33
C LEU A 337 41.36 17.33 -4.49
N HIS A 338 40.08 17.20 -4.14
CA HIS A 338 39.63 16.02 -3.37
C HIS A 338 38.27 15.45 -3.80
N ASN A 339 38.10 15.14 -5.09
CA ASN A 339 37.07 14.17 -5.54
C ASN A 339 37.39 13.49 -6.90
N PHE A 340 38.67 13.34 -7.23
CA PHE A 340 39.11 12.91 -8.57
C PHE A 340 39.20 11.39 -8.77
N ALA A 341 38.77 10.55 -7.82
CA ALA A 341 38.99 9.08 -7.92
C ALA A 341 37.78 8.27 -8.41
N PHE A 342 36.56 8.81 -8.44
CA PHE A 342 35.37 8.08 -8.92
C PHE A 342 34.87 8.58 -10.30
N PHE A 343 35.47 9.66 -10.82
CA PHE A 343 35.06 10.31 -12.08
C PHE A 343 35.87 9.84 -13.31
N PHE A 344 36.92 9.02 -13.13
CA PHE A 344 37.87 8.66 -14.19
C PHE A 344 37.78 7.18 -14.59
N HIS A 345 36.66 6.79 -15.18
CA HIS A 345 36.64 5.67 -16.15
C HIS A 345 35.72 5.91 -17.37
N PHE A 346 35.10 7.09 -17.51
CA PHE A 346 34.21 7.39 -18.64
C PHE A 346 34.72 8.51 -19.57
N LEU A 347 35.93 9.02 -19.36
CA LEU A 347 36.54 10.07 -20.18
C LEU A 347 37.69 9.53 -21.04
N THR A 348 37.41 8.53 -21.87
CA THR A 348 38.22 8.24 -23.06
C THR A 348 37.36 7.74 -24.22
N THR A 349 36.52 8.63 -24.75
CA THR A 349 36.31 8.72 -26.20
C THR A 349 36.16 10.19 -26.55
N SER A 350 37.15 10.64 -27.30
CA SER A 350 37.45 12.00 -27.70
C SER A 350 36.28 12.76 -28.33
N HIS A 351 36.15 14.02 -27.91
CA HIS A 351 35.51 15.11 -28.63
C HIS A 351 35.89 15.15 -30.12
N TYR A 352 34.86 15.16 -30.97
CA TYR A 352 34.76 16.14 -32.05
C TYR A 352 33.37 16.77 -31.94
N ARG A 353 33.32 18.00 -31.40
CA ARG A 353 32.14 18.87 -31.51
C ARG A 353 32.11 19.42 -32.92
N ASN A 354 31.04 19.11 -33.64
CA ASN A 354 30.55 19.94 -34.75
C ASN A 354 29.23 20.56 -34.27
N ASP A 355 29.09 21.87 -34.47
CA ASP A 355 27.88 22.65 -34.21
C ASP A 355 26.76 22.26 -35.18
N SER A 356 26.12 21.14 -34.90
CA SER A 356 24.85 20.76 -35.49
C SER A 356 23.98 20.17 -34.37
N LEU A 357 22.98 20.94 -33.92
CA LEU A 357 21.94 20.41 -33.03
C LEU A 357 21.44 19.09 -33.63
N ALA A 358 21.28 18.05 -32.80
CA ALA A 358 20.69 16.82 -33.28
C ALA A 358 19.28 17.15 -33.83
N PRO A 359 18.79 16.46 -34.89
CA PRO A 359 17.51 16.79 -35.49
C PRO A 359 16.34 16.91 -34.50
N TRP A 360 16.36 16.08 -33.45
CA TRP A 360 15.36 16.12 -32.38
C TRP A 360 15.45 17.36 -31.48
N ASP A 361 16.66 17.85 -31.20
CA ASP A 361 16.87 19.04 -30.38
C ASP A 361 16.41 20.28 -31.14
N TYR A 362 16.72 20.38 -32.43
CA TYR A 362 16.23 21.45 -33.30
C TYR A 362 14.70 21.45 -33.39
N GLN A 363 14.08 20.27 -33.57
CA GLN A 363 12.62 20.16 -33.61
C GLN A 363 11.97 20.53 -32.27
N GLN A 364 12.59 20.16 -31.15
CA GLN A 364 12.14 20.54 -29.81
C GLN A 364 12.18 22.06 -29.62
N GLU A 365 13.31 22.70 -29.91
CA GLU A 365 13.47 24.16 -29.79
C GLU A 365 12.50 24.92 -30.71
N SER A 366 12.37 24.46 -31.96
CA SER A 366 11.43 25.01 -32.93
C SER A 366 9.99 24.91 -32.45
N ALA A 367 9.57 23.74 -31.95
CA ALA A 367 8.23 23.57 -31.40
C ALA A 367 7.99 24.46 -30.16
N ILE A 368 8.98 24.61 -29.28
CA ILE A 368 8.87 25.48 -28.10
C ILE A 368 8.69 26.94 -28.55
N GLN A 369 9.47 27.39 -29.53
CA GLN A 369 9.38 28.75 -30.04
C GLN A 369 8.00 29.02 -30.64
N VAL A 370 7.50 28.12 -31.49
CA VAL A 370 6.16 28.21 -32.08
C VAL A 370 5.07 28.30 -31.01
N GLN A 371 5.19 27.56 -29.91
CA GLN A 371 4.22 27.58 -28.82
C GLN A 371 4.30 28.83 -27.93
N LYS A 372 5.46 29.50 -27.87
CA LYS A 372 5.64 30.79 -27.18
C LYS A 372 5.15 31.97 -28.02
N GLU A 373 5.34 31.92 -29.34
CA GLU A 373 4.98 32.98 -30.28
C GLU A 373 3.49 32.97 -30.64
N ASN A 374 2.89 31.79 -30.87
CA ASN A 374 1.49 31.69 -31.30
C ASN A 374 0.49 31.85 -30.16
N LYS A 375 0.27 33.10 -29.71
CA LYS A 375 -0.77 33.48 -28.75
C LYS A 375 -2.20 33.55 -29.35
N GLU A 376 -2.34 33.60 -30.68
CA GLU A 376 -3.59 34.05 -31.33
C GLU A 376 -4.10 33.12 -32.47
N THR A 377 -3.90 31.81 -32.38
CA THR A 377 -4.55 30.87 -33.31
C THR A 377 -5.78 30.25 -32.67
N GLY A 378 -6.92 30.25 -33.36
CA GLY A 378 -8.19 29.73 -32.84
C GLY A 378 -8.14 28.29 -32.32
N GLY A 379 -8.97 28.00 -31.31
CA GLY A 379 -9.07 26.72 -30.62
C GLY A 379 -8.52 26.76 -29.18
N GLU A 380 -9.05 25.89 -28.32
CA GLU A 380 -8.62 25.77 -26.92
C GLU A 380 -7.26 25.08 -26.82
N ARG A 381 -6.28 25.73 -26.19
CA ARG A 381 -4.96 25.13 -25.98
C ARG A 381 -5.01 24.12 -24.84
N VAL A 382 -4.50 22.91 -25.09
CA VAL A 382 -4.46 21.82 -24.09
C VAL A 382 -3.09 21.16 -24.05
N ASN A 383 -2.58 20.90 -22.85
CA ASN A 383 -1.37 20.10 -22.66
C ASN A 383 -1.77 18.66 -22.30
N LEU A 384 -1.02 17.69 -22.83
CA LEU A 384 -1.28 16.27 -22.67
C LEU A 384 -0.29 15.66 -21.66
N LEU A 385 -0.80 14.82 -20.76
CA LEU A 385 0.00 14.03 -19.83
C LEU A 385 -0.26 12.53 -20.08
N SER A 386 0.77 11.80 -20.50
CA SER A 386 0.75 10.37 -20.74
C SER A 386 1.50 9.63 -19.64
N LEU A 387 0.84 8.68 -18.99
CA LEU A 387 1.38 7.89 -17.88
C LEU A 387 1.45 6.41 -18.28
N ASP A 388 2.66 5.86 -18.31
CA ASP A 388 2.89 4.49 -18.75
C ASP A 388 2.44 3.45 -17.71
N GLY A 389 2.19 2.22 -18.16
CA GLY A 389 2.01 1.07 -17.28
C GLY A 389 3.32 0.51 -16.74
N GLY A 390 3.25 -0.24 -15.63
CA GLY A 390 4.46 -0.83 -15.05
C GLY A 390 4.35 -1.38 -13.62
N GLY A 391 3.15 -1.74 -13.15
CA GLY A 391 2.95 -2.29 -11.79
C GLY A 391 3.33 -1.29 -10.69
N ILE A 392 3.89 -1.77 -9.58
CA ILE A 392 4.29 -0.94 -8.42
C ILE A 392 5.31 0.16 -8.77
N ARG A 393 5.99 0.03 -9.91
CA ARG A 393 6.89 1.06 -10.45
C ARG A 393 6.18 2.37 -10.83
N GLY A 394 4.84 2.45 -10.75
CA GLY A 394 4.11 3.73 -10.75
C GLY A 394 4.65 4.74 -9.74
N LEU A 395 5.28 4.28 -8.65
CA LEU A 395 5.99 5.15 -7.71
C LEU A 395 7.08 6.01 -8.39
N VAL A 396 7.69 5.54 -9.49
CA VAL A 396 8.63 6.32 -10.32
C VAL A 396 7.91 7.49 -10.99
N VAL A 397 6.74 7.23 -11.58
CA VAL A 397 5.91 8.27 -12.22
C VAL A 397 5.43 9.29 -11.18
N ILE A 398 4.96 8.82 -10.03
CA ILE A 398 4.54 9.68 -8.90
C ILE A 398 5.71 10.54 -8.42
N GLN A 399 6.91 9.97 -8.30
CA GLN A 399 8.09 10.73 -7.89
C GLN A 399 8.47 11.80 -8.91
N MET A 400 8.45 11.49 -10.22
CA MET A 400 8.69 12.48 -11.26
C MET A 400 7.66 13.62 -11.20
N LEU A 401 6.37 13.29 -11.05
CA LEU A 401 5.31 14.30 -10.89
C LEU A 401 5.54 15.18 -9.65
N SER A 402 5.97 14.59 -8.52
CA SER A 402 6.28 15.33 -7.30
C SER A 402 7.45 16.31 -7.50
N GLU A 403 8.52 15.89 -8.18
CA GLU A 403 9.67 16.77 -8.46
C GLU A 403 9.31 17.88 -9.48
N LEU A 404 8.44 17.58 -10.46
CA LEU A 404 7.90 18.60 -11.36
C LEU A 404 7.05 19.61 -10.60
N GLU A 405 6.17 19.17 -9.70
CA GLU A 405 5.31 20.05 -8.89
C GLU A 405 6.14 20.96 -7.98
N LYS A 406 7.18 20.42 -7.31
CA LYS A 406 8.10 21.22 -6.49
C LYS A 406 8.78 22.34 -7.27
N LYS A 407 9.16 22.10 -8.53
CA LYS A 407 9.79 23.11 -9.40
C LYS A 407 8.78 24.06 -10.04
N PHE A 408 7.55 23.59 -10.31
CA PHE A 408 6.49 24.42 -10.87
C PHE A 408 5.95 25.42 -9.85
N GLY A 409 5.68 24.95 -8.63
CA GLY A 409 4.83 25.61 -7.64
C GLY A 409 3.51 24.85 -7.47
N THR A 410 2.56 25.44 -6.73
CA THR A 410 1.26 24.81 -6.45
C THR A 410 0.46 24.57 -7.74
N ASP A 411 -0.19 23.40 -7.83
CA ASP A 411 -1.16 23.04 -8.87
C ASP A 411 -0.59 22.83 -10.29
N LEU A 412 0.50 22.05 -10.41
CA LEU A 412 1.04 21.61 -11.71
C LEU A 412 -0.05 21.00 -12.61
N LEU A 413 -0.98 20.24 -12.02
CA LEU A 413 -1.99 19.50 -12.76
C LEU A 413 -3.01 20.40 -13.45
N SER A 414 -3.27 21.63 -12.97
CA SER A 414 -4.07 22.62 -13.70
C SER A 414 -3.55 22.88 -15.12
N SER A 415 -2.24 22.76 -15.34
CA SER A 415 -1.63 22.99 -16.64
C SER A 415 -1.90 21.87 -17.65
N PHE A 416 -2.45 20.72 -17.22
CA PHE A 416 -2.78 19.59 -18.09
C PHE A 416 -4.29 19.41 -18.20
N GLY A 417 -4.80 19.49 -19.43
CA GLY A 417 -6.24 19.32 -19.72
C GLY A 417 -6.62 17.87 -20.04
N TRP A 418 -5.65 17.07 -20.49
CA TRP A 418 -5.87 15.70 -20.94
C TRP A 418 -4.86 14.74 -20.31
N LEU A 419 -5.37 13.67 -19.71
CA LEU A 419 -4.58 12.62 -19.07
C LEU A 419 -4.84 11.28 -19.76
N GLY A 420 -3.78 10.55 -20.05
CA GLY A 420 -3.84 9.20 -20.59
C GLY A 420 -3.05 8.25 -19.72
N GLY A 421 -3.59 7.06 -19.47
CA GLY A 421 -2.96 6.09 -18.60
C GLY A 421 -3.12 4.64 -19.06
N THR A 422 -2.10 3.83 -18.81
CA THR A 422 -2.17 2.37 -18.98
C THR A 422 -1.82 1.67 -17.67
N SER A 423 -2.56 0.62 -17.29
CA SER A 423 -2.28 -0.16 -16.07
C SER A 423 -2.22 0.73 -14.83
N THR A 424 -1.10 0.72 -14.12
CA THR A 424 -0.83 1.67 -13.03
C THR A 424 -0.93 3.14 -13.46
N GLY A 425 -0.46 3.51 -14.64
CA GLY A 425 -0.67 4.85 -15.19
C GLY A 425 -2.14 5.20 -15.35
N ALA A 426 -3.03 4.23 -15.59
CA ALA A 426 -4.48 4.45 -15.64
C ALA A 426 -5.07 4.74 -14.26
N ILE A 427 -4.66 3.99 -13.23
CA ILE A 427 -5.04 4.26 -11.84
C ILE A 427 -4.62 5.68 -11.45
N LEU A 428 -3.39 6.08 -11.78
CA LEU A 428 -2.90 7.44 -11.55
C LEU A 428 -3.67 8.49 -12.35
N ALA A 429 -3.89 8.29 -13.64
CA ALA A 429 -4.61 9.24 -14.48
C ALA A 429 -6.04 9.50 -13.97
N LEU A 430 -6.75 8.43 -13.55
CA LEU A 430 -8.09 8.54 -12.97
C LEU A 430 -8.04 9.26 -11.61
N ALA A 431 -7.09 8.92 -10.74
CA ALA A 431 -6.95 9.53 -9.41
C ALA A 431 -6.67 11.04 -9.51
N LEU A 432 -5.71 11.43 -10.35
CA LEU A 432 -5.34 12.82 -10.58
C LEU A 432 -6.48 13.61 -11.25
N SER A 433 -7.25 12.98 -12.14
CA SER A 433 -8.41 13.62 -12.78
C SER A 433 -9.57 13.85 -11.81
N GLN A 434 -9.71 13.03 -10.77
CA GLN A 434 -10.65 13.25 -9.67
C GLN A 434 -10.16 14.29 -8.63
N GLY A 435 -8.98 14.89 -8.83
CA GLY A 435 -8.45 15.92 -7.94
C GLY A 435 -7.65 15.39 -6.75
N LYS A 436 -7.29 14.10 -6.73
CA LYS A 436 -6.37 13.56 -5.70
C LYS A 436 -4.97 14.12 -5.90
N SER A 437 -4.31 14.47 -4.79
CA SER A 437 -2.95 15.01 -4.82
C SER A 437 -1.91 13.94 -5.17
N ILE A 438 -0.73 14.39 -5.63
CA ILE A 438 0.40 13.50 -5.92
C ILE A 438 0.87 12.76 -4.66
N ALA A 439 0.85 13.43 -3.50
CA ALA A 439 1.15 12.84 -2.20
C ALA A 439 0.12 11.76 -1.79
N HIS A 440 -1.17 11.96 -2.09
CA HIS A 440 -2.19 10.92 -1.91
C HIS A 440 -1.90 9.71 -2.79
N CYS A 441 -1.58 9.92 -4.07
CA CYS A 441 -1.21 8.84 -4.98
C CYS A 441 0.01 8.04 -4.49
N ARG A 442 1.05 8.71 -3.97
CA ARG A 442 2.21 8.05 -3.33
C ARG A 442 1.75 7.10 -2.22
N SER A 443 0.96 7.63 -1.29
CA SER A 443 0.44 6.90 -0.13
C SER A 443 -0.46 5.72 -0.54
N MET A 444 -1.33 5.95 -1.53
CA MET A 444 -2.19 4.93 -2.12
C MET A 444 -1.38 3.76 -2.68
N TYR A 445 -0.26 4.00 -3.37
CA TYR A 445 0.56 2.93 -3.93
C TYR A 445 1.31 2.11 -2.87
N PHE A 446 1.78 2.74 -1.80
CA PHE A 446 2.38 2.01 -0.67
C PHE A 446 1.34 1.17 0.08
N ARG A 447 0.09 1.63 0.20
CA ARG A 447 -1.00 0.77 0.72
C ARG A 447 -1.35 -0.36 -0.25
N LEU A 448 -1.47 -0.05 -1.55
CA LEU A 448 -1.83 -1.01 -2.59
C LEU A 448 -0.89 -2.21 -2.61
N LYS A 449 0.44 -2.01 -2.60
CA LYS A 449 1.38 -3.14 -2.66
C LYS A 449 1.26 -4.10 -1.48
N ASP A 450 1.02 -3.55 -0.28
CA ASP A 450 0.99 -4.34 0.95
C ASP A 450 -0.35 -5.07 1.10
N GLU A 451 -1.44 -4.50 0.59
CA GLU A 451 -2.77 -5.14 0.60
C GLU A 451 -2.96 -6.15 -0.54
N LEU A 452 -2.34 -5.91 -1.70
CA LEU A 452 -2.64 -6.64 -2.93
C LEU A 452 -1.69 -7.79 -3.22
N PHE A 453 -0.39 -7.61 -2.96
CA PHE A 453 0.64 -8.60 -3.30
C PHE A 453 0.93 -9.54 -2.13
N CYS A 454 -0.14 -10.05 -1.52
CA CYS A 454 -0.08 -11.05 -0.46
C CYS A 454 -0.52 -12.42 -0.99
N GLY A 455 0.32 -13.44 -0.83
CA GLY A 455 0.02 -14.82 -1.23
C GLY A 455 0.62 -15.22 -2.58
N GLU A 456 0.03 -16.23 -3.22
CA GLU A 456 0.51 -16.80 -4.49
C GLU A 456 -0.22 -16.20 -5.70
N ARG A 457 0.48 -16.13 -6.84
CA ARG A 457 -0.09 -15.68 -8.11
C ARG A 457 -0.96 -16.79 -8.74
N PRO A 458 -2.07 -16.45 -9.41
CA PRO A 458 -2.64 -15.11 -9.57
C PRO A 458 -3.30 -14.62 -8.27
N TYR A 459 -3.13 -13.33 -7.98
CA TYR A 459 -3.70 -12.68 -6.82
C TYR A 459 -5.23 -12.55 -6.93
N ASP A 460 -5.89 -12.47 -5.79
CA ASP A 460 -7.35 -12.33 -5.72
C ASP A 460 -7.81 -11.00 -6.32
N GLY A 461 -8.58 -11.09 -7.41
CA GLY A 461 -9.18 -9.94 -8.06
C GLY A 461 -10.16 -9.17 -7.16
N ALA A 462 -10.79 -9.83 -6.18
CA ALA A 462 -11.72 -9.19 -5.26
C ALA A 462 -11.01 -8.20 -4.31
N MET A 463 -9.76 -8.48 -3.94
CA MET A 463 -8.94 -7.56 -3.14
C MET A 463 -8.63 -6.28 -3.91
N LEU A 464 -8.25 -6.40 -5.19
CA LEU A 464 -8.06 -5.24 -6.07
C LEU A 464 -9.36 -4.45 -6.23
N ASP A 465 -10.49 -5.14 -6.44
CA ASP A 465 -11.79 -4.48 -6.59
C ASP A 465 -12.19 -3.72 -5.33
N SER A 466 -11.99 -4.31 -4.14
CA SER A 466 -12.24 -3.66 -2.85
C SER A 466 -11.37 -2.42 -2.64
N PHE A 467 -10.08 -2.54 -2.97
CA PHE A 467 -9.15 -1.41 -2.91
C PHE A 467 -9.59 -0.26 -3.83
N LEU A 468 -9.89 -0.57 -5.10
CA LEU A 468 -10.32 0.43 -6.08
C LEU A 468 -11.67 1.06 -5.71
N ARG A 469 -12.60 0.32 -5.09
CA ARG A 469 -13.85 0.87 -4.55
C ARG A 469 -13.59 1.90 -3.46
N SER A 470 -12.71 1.57 -2.51
CA SER A 470 -12.37 2.48 -1.40
C SER A 470 -11.70 3.77 -1.89
N GLU A 471 -10.92 3.68 -2.98
CA GLU A 471 -10.22 4.83 -3.53
C GLU A 471 -11.11 5.66 -4.46
N PHE A 472 -11.84 5.06 -5.40
CA PHE A 472 -12.55 5.78 -6.46
C PHE A 472 -14.03 6.05 -6.17
N GLY A 473 -14.57 5.47 -5.09
CA GLY A 473 -15.99 5.46 -4.77
C GLY A 473 -16.75 4.32 -5.45
N GLU A 474 -17.90 3.97 -4.89
CA GLU A 474 -18.71 2.83 -5.33
C GLU A 474 -19.41 3.10 -6.67
N ASP A 475 -20.02 4.29 -6.80
CA ASP A 475 -20.91 4.66 -7.91
C ASP A 475 -20.34 5.74 -8.84
N THR A 476 -19.10 6.17 -8.63
CA THR A 476 -18.48 7.23 -9.44
C THR A 476 -18.28 6.75 -10.88
N THR A 477 -18.89 7.43 -11.83
CA THR A 477 -18.79 7.15 -13.26
C THR A 477 -17.72 8.00 -13.93
N LEU A 478 -17.28 7.61 -15.13
CA LEU A 478 -16.38 8.46 -15.92
C LEU A 478 -17.03 9.81 -16.27
N ALA A 479 -18.37 9.89 -16.37
CA ALA A 479 -19.06 11.15 -16.64
C ALA A 479 -18.93 12.19 -15.50
N ASP A 480 -18.71 11.72 -14.27
CA ASP A 480 -18.57 12.60 -13.09
C ASP A 480 -17.22 13.34 -13.08
N ILE A 481 -16.23 12.84 -13.83
CA ILE A 481 -14.96 13.51 -14.06
C ILE A 481 -15.17 14.60 -15.11
N THR A 482 -15.30 15.86 -14.68
CA THR A 482 -15.56 17.01 -15.58
C THR A 482 -14.36 17.95 -15.72
N SER A 483 -13.43 17.92 -14.76
CA SER A 483 -12.29 18.84 -14.67
C SER A 483 -11.24 18.63 -15.76
N LYS A 484 -11.09 17.38 -16.23
CA LYS A 484 -10.06 16.97 -17.19
C LYS A 484 -10.60 15.88 -18.10
N LYS A 485 -10.10 15.82 -19.32
CA LYS A 485 -10.36 14.67 -20.21
C LYS A 485 -9.40 13.53 -19.83
N VAL A 486 -9.94 12.34 -19.60
CA VAL A 486 -9.17 11.16 -19.22
C VAL A 486 -9.45 10.00 -20.16
N MET A 487 -8.39 9.29 -20.53
CA MET A 487 -8.43 8.09 -21.35
C MET A 487 -7.58 6.99 -20.70
N VAL A 488 -8.14 5.80 -20.56
CA VAL A 488 -7.41 4.63 -20.07
C VAL A 488 -7.47 3.47 -21.05
N THR A 489 -6.37 2.75 -21.17
CA THR A 489 -6.24 1.62 -22.11
C THR A 489 -6.67 0.31 -21.47
N THR A 490 -7.29 -0.59 -22.23
CA THR A 490 -7.53 -1.98 -21.83
C THR A 490 -7.53 -2.87 -23.06
N CYS A 491 -7.25 -4.16 -22.89
CA CYS A 491 -7.24 -5.13 -23.98
C CYS A 491 -8.47 -6.03 -23.87
N LEU A 492 -9.28 -6.05 -24.93
CA LEU A 492 -10.36 -7.00 -25.10
C LEU A 492 -9.75 -8.32 -25.60
N ALA A 493 -9.61 -9.28 -24.68
CA ALA A 493 -8.89 -10.53 -24.92
C ALA A 493 -9.81 -11.73 -25.20
N ASN A 494 -11.14 -11.55 -25.15
CA ASN A 494 -12.10 -12.58 -25.55
C ASN A 494 -12.38 -12.62 -27.07
N VAL A 495 -11.57 -11.92 -27.87
CA VAL A 495 -11.62 -11.87 -29.33
C VAL A 495 -10.23 -12.16 -29.90
N CYS A 496 -10.16 -12.70 -31.12
CA CYS A 496 -8.91 -12.97 -31.82
C CYS A 496 -8.96 -12.35 -33.24
N PRO A 497 -8.07 -11.41 -33.59
CA PRO A 497 -6.99 -10.87 -32.75
C PRO A 497 -7.52 -10.03 -31.57
N PRO A 498 -6.79 -9.96 -30.44
CA PRO A 498 -7.15 -9.08 -29.32
C PRO A 498 -7.27 -7.62 -29.77
N GLN A 499 -8.21 -6.89 -29.18
CA GLN A 499 -8.51 -5.52 -29.59
C GLN A 499 -8.22 -4.52 -28.47
N LEU A 500 -7.58 -3.39 -28.82
CA LEU A 500 -7.40 -2.29 -27.90
C LEU A 500 -8.73 -1.58 -27.70
N LYS A 501 -9.17 -1.45 -26.45
CA LYS A 501 -10.32 -0.64 -26.06
C LYS A 501 -9.85 0.52 -25.18
N LEU A 502 -10.43 1.68 -25.41
CA LEU A 502 -10.10 2.91 -24.72
C LEU A 502 -11.34 3.38 -23.95
N LEU A 503 -11.24 3.49 -22.63
CA LEU A 503 -12.32 3.95 -21.76
C LEU A 503 -12.08 5.44 -21.47
N ARG A 504 -13.11 6.27 -21.67
CA ARG A 504 -12.98 7.73 -21.73
C ARG A 504 -14.14 8.42 -21.02
N ASN A 505 -13.90 9.65 -20.57
CA ASN A 505 -14.98 10.53 -20.08
C ASN A 505 -15.55 11.50 -21.13
N TYR A 506 -15.17 11.37 -22.40
CA TYR A 506 -15.64 12.22 -23.49
C TYR A 506 -16.08 11.39 -24.70
N GLN A 507 -16.91 12.00 -25.54
CA GLN A 507 -17.42 11.43 -26.79
C GLN A 507 -17.15 12.38 -27.97
N LEU A 508 -17.22 11.83 -29.17
CA LEU A 508 -17.15 12.60 -30.42
C LEU A 508 -18.48 13.33 -30.66
N GLN A 509 -18.42 14.43 -31.41
CA GLN A 509 -19.61 15.16 -31.85
C GLN A 509 -20.29 14.46 -33.04
N CYS A 510 -20.81 13.25 -32.81
CA CYS A 510 -21.54 12.44 -33.79
C CYS A 510 -22.67 11.65 -33.10
N SER A 511 -23.43 10.86 -33.84
CA SER A 511 -24.53 10.08 -33.27
C SER A 511 -24.04 9.06 -32.23
N GLU A 512 -24.90 8.64 -31.30
CA GLU A 512 -24.53 7.63 -30.28
C GLU A 512 -24.14 6.28 -30.90
N VAL A 513 -24.74 5.92 -32.04
CA VAL A 513 -24.44 4.70 -32.78
C VAL A 513 -23.04 4.77 -33.40
N GLU A 514 -22.68 5.89 -34.02
CA GLU A 514 -21.34 6.12 -34.57
C GLU A 514 -20.28 6.14 -33.46
N ASN A 515 -20.55 6.85 -32.37
CA ASN A 515 -19.70 6.85 -31.18
C ASN A 515 -19.46 5.42 -30.68
N SER A 516 -20.52 4.62 -30.55
CA SER A 516 -20.42 3.22 -30.11
C SER A 516 -19.59 2.36 -31.07
N ASN A 517 -19.80 2.51 -32.38
CA ASN A 517 -19.04 1.79 -33.41
C ASN A 517 -17.55 2.18 -33.43
N MET A 518 -17.23 3.43 -33.09
CA MET A 518 -15.86 3.94 -33.00
C MET A 518 -15.22 3.71 -31.62
N GLY A 519 -15.92 3.07 -30.68
CA GLY A 519 -15.42 2.79 -29.33
C GLY A 519 -15.48 3.97 -28.35
N PHE A 520 -16.25 5.01 -28.65
CA PHE A 520 -16.56 6.16 -27.77
C PHE A 520 -17.88 5.93 -27.03
N GLY A 521 -17.94 4.85 -26.24
CA GLY A 521 -19.11 4.51 -25.44
C GLY A 521 -19.51 5.61 -24.44
N LEU A 522 -20.75 5.53 -23.95
CA LEU A 522 -21.30 6.51 -22.99
C LEU A 522 -20.51 6.49 -21.66
N PRO A 523 -19.90 7.62 -21.25
CA PRO A 523 -19.11 7.70 -20.01
C PRO A 523 -19.88 7.33 -18.74
N LYS A 524 -21.18 7.67 -18.70
CA LYS A 524 -22.08 7.37 -17.57
C LYS A 524 -22.29 5.87 -17.33
N ASN A 525 -21.96 5.02 -18.32
CA ASN A 525 -22.13 3.56 -18.22
C ASN A 525 -20.87 2.85 -17.71
N VAL A 526 -19.80 3.59 -17.40
CA VAL A 526 -18.51 3.02 -16.99
C VAL A 526 -18.15 3.61 -15.63
N LEU A 527 -18.04 2.75 -14.62
CA LEU A 527 -17.55 3.15 -13.30
C LEU A 527 -16.04 3.38 -13.35
N VAL A 528 -15.56 4.40 -12.63
CA VAL A 528 -14.13 4.73 -12.56
C VAL A 528 -13.32 3.54 -12.03
N ARG A 529 -13.82 2.87 -10.98
CA ARG A 529 -13.21 1.66 -10.41
C ARG A 529 -13.11 0.51 -11.40
N GLU A 530 -14.11 0.35 -12.26
CA GLU A 530 -14.11 -0.70 -13.29
C GLU A 530 -13.14 -0.36 -14.41
N ALA A 531 -13.05 0.92 -14.81
CA ALA A 531 -12.08 1.37 -15.79
C ALA A 531 -10.64 1.15 -15.32
N ALA A 532 -10.34 1.48 -14.06
CA ALA A 532 -9.07 1.17 -13.42
C ALA A 532 -8.79 -0.34 -13.42
N ARG A 533 -9.76 -1.14 -12.97
CA ARG A 533 -9.64 -2.61 -12.89
C ARG A 533 -9.41 -3.28 -14.24
N CYS A 534 -10.11 -2.84 -15.29
CA CYS A 534 -9.92 -3.31 -16.66
C CYS A 534 -8.50 -3.02 -17.16
N SER A 535 -7.97 -1.84 -16.84
CA SER A 535 -6.65 -1.40 -17.30
C SER A 535 -5.51 -2.09 -16.55
N SER A 536 -5.69 -2.43 -15.27
CA SER A 536 -4.65 -2.98 -14.40
C SER A 536 -4.69 -4.51 -14.23
N ALA A 537 -5.52 -5.22 -15.01
CA ALA A 537 -5.67 -6.68 -14.97
C ALA A 537 -4.48 -7.39 -15.65
N ALA A 538 -3.27 -7.24 -15.11
CA ALA A 538 -2.04 -7.76 -15.69
C ALA A 538 -2.07 -9.30 -15.82
N PRO A 539 -1.88 -9.87 -17.02
CA PRO A 539 -1.85 -11.31 -17.21
C PRO A 539 -0.80 -11.96 -16.31
N THR A 540 -1.08 -13.16 -15.80
CA THR A 540 -0.28 -13.89 -14.78
C THR A 540 -0.33 -13.33 -13.36
N TYR A 541 -0.68 -12.05 -13.18
CA TYR A 541 -0.83 -11.42 -11.85
C TYR A 541 -2.27 -11.43 -11.39
N PHE A 542 -3.21 -11.06 -12.27
CA PHE A 542 -4.63 -10.97 -11.95
C PHE A 542 -5.49 -11.74 -12.96
N PRO A 543 -6.64 -12.27 -12.53
CA PRO A 543 -7.62 -12.81 -13.46
C PRO A 543 -8.21 -11.70 -14.35
N PRO A 544 -8.60 -12.02 -15.61
CA PRO A 544 -9.29 -11.09 -16.48
C PRO A 544 -10.57 -10.54 -15.86
N PHE A 545 -10.80 -9.24 -16.00
CA PHE A 545 -12.03 -8.61 -15.51
C PHE A 545 -13.21 -8.96 -16.42
N ASP A 546 -14.34 -9.36 -15.84
CA ASP A 546 -15.54 -9.85 -16.53
C ASP A 546 -15.24 -10.98 -17.55
N LYS A 547 -14.15 -11.73 -17.35
CA LYS A 547 -13.63 -12.75 -18.31
C LYS A 547 -13.38 -12.23 -19.73
N LYS A 548 -13.27 -10.90 -19.90
CA LYS A 548 -13.17 -10.22 -21.20
C LYS A 548 -11.95 -9.31 -21.30
N TYR A 549 -11.69 -8.55 -20.23
CA TYR A 549 -10.72 -7.47 -20.24
C TYR A 549 -9.44 -7.88 -19.51
N VAL A 550 -8.31 -7.53 -20.09
CA VAL A 550 -6.97 -7.66 -19.49
C VAL A 550 -6.22 -6.33 -19.63
N ASP A 551 -5.06 -6.25 -18.99
CA ASP A 551 -4.23 -5.04 -18.96
C ASP A 551 -3.98 -4.45 -20.36
N GLY A 552 -4.14 -3.13 -20.46
CA GLY A 552 -3.89 -2.38 -21.70
C GLY A 552 -2.44 -2.41 -22.15
N GLY A 553 -1.52 -2.74 -21.24
CA GLY A 553 -0.09 -2.91 -21.48
C GLY A 553 0.24 -3.99 -22.50
N LEU A 554 -0.69 -4.90 -22.82
CA LEU A 554 -0.52 -5.86 -23.91
C LEU A 554 -0.54 -5.24 -25.32
N LEU A 555 -1.16 -4.06 -25.48
CA LEU A 555 -1.34 -3.44 -26.80
C LEU A 555 -0.88 -1.98 -26.84
N ALA A 556 -0.97 -1.26 -25.71
CA ALA A 556 -0.63 0.15 -25.61
C ALA A 556 -0.08 0.48 -24.22
N ASN A 557 1.10 -0.04 -23.86
CA ASN A 557 1.70 0.23 -22.55
C ASN A 557 2.11 1.70 -22.35
N ASN A 558 2.41 2.41 -23.44
CA ASN A 558 2.53 3.86 -23.48
C ASN A 558 1.32 4.44 -24.25
N PRO A 559 0.39 5.14 -23.57
CA PRO A 559 -0.86 5.62 -24.19
C PRO A 559 -0.70 6.92 -25.00
N CYS A 560 0.51 7.46 -25.15
CA CYS A 560 0.76 8.73 -25.81
C CYS A 560 0.24 8.79 -27.27
N PRO A 561 0.47 7.77 -28.13
CA PRO A 561 -0.08 7.79 -29.49
C PRO A 561 -1.62 7.81 -29.49
N GLN A 562 -2.25 7.10 -28.55
CA GLN A 562 -3.71 7.06 -28.43
C GLN A 562 -4.27 8.42 -28.01
N LEU A 563 -3.60 9.12 -27.08
CA LEU A 563 -3.97 10.50 -26.72
C LEU A 563 -3.90 11.44 -27.92
N LEU A 564 -2.79 11.42 -28.67
CA LEU A 564 -2.63 12.25 -29.87
C LEU A 564 -3.72 11.96 -30.91
N THR A 565 -4.05 10.67 -31.08
CA THR A 565 -5.09 10.21 -32.01
C THR A 565 -6.47 10.71 -31.58
N ASP A 566 -6.80 10.59 -30.30
CA ASP A 566 -8.08 11.02 -29.75
C ASP A 566 -8.32 12.52 -29.90
N VAL A 567 -7.31 13.35 -29.63
CA VAL A 567 -7.41 14.80 -29.84
C VAL A 567 -7.72 15.11 -31.31
N GLN A 568 -7.04 14.43 -32.23
CA GLN A 568 -7.27 14.62 -33.66
C GLN A 568 -8.65 14.14 -34.12
N LEU A 569 -9.14 13.01 -33.61
CA LEU A 569 -10.49 12.50 -33.90
C LEU A 569 -11.56 13.45 -33.37
N LEU A 570 -11.40 13.96 -32.15
CA LEU A 570 -12.34 14.90 -31.56
C LEU A 570 -12.39 16.20 -32.35
N ASN A 571 -11.23 16.76 -32.71
CA ASN A 571 -11.13 17.93 -33.58
C ASN A 571 -11.81 17.71 -34.94
N THR A 572 -11.62 16.53 -35.53
CA THR A 572 -12.26 16.17 -36.80
C THR A 572 -13.78 16.15 -36.64
N SER A 573 -14.30 15.53 -35.58
CA SER A 573 -15.74 15.51 -35.31
C SER A 573 -16.32 16.90 -35.07
N LEU A 574 -15.59 17.78 -34.37
CA LEU A 574 -15.99 19.16 -34.11
C LEU A 574 -16.08 19.98 -35.39
N ARG A 575 -15.09 19.83 -36.30
CA ARG A 575 -15.10 20.48 -37.61
C ARG A 575 -16.25 19.98 -38.48
N MET A 576 -16.50 18.67 -38.48
CA MET A 576 -17.63 18.08 -39.21
C MET A 576 -18.98 18.56 -38.67
N ALA A 577 -19.07 18.80 -37.36
CA ALA A 577 -20.24 19.39 -36.71
C ALA A 577 -20.35 20.93 -36.90
N GLY A 578 -19.45 21.55 -37.66
CA GLY A 578 -19.45 22.99 -37.92
C GLY A 578 -18.99 23.86 -36.74
N LYS A 579 -18.23 23.29 -35.79
CA LYS A 579 -17.72 23.97 -34.58
C LYS A 579 -16.18 24.03 -34.52
N PRO A 580 -15.49 24.61 -35.53
CA PRO A 580 -14.04 24.66 -35.55
C PRO A 580 -13.43 25.49 -34.40
N GLU A 581 -14.17 26.44 -33.84
CA GLU A 581 -13.76 27.28 -32.70
C GLU A 581 -13.58 26.50 -31.39
N GLN A 582 -14.22 25.32 -31.28
CA GLN A 582 -14.12 24.42 -30.12
C GLN A 582 -13.00 23.38 -30.28
N CYS A 583 -12.24 23.43 -31.39
CA CYS A 583 -11.13 22.51 -31.60
C CYS A 583 -10.02 22.74 -30.58
N TYR A 584 -9.32 21.67 -30.24
CA TYR A 584 -8.18 21.67 -29.34
C TYR A 584 -6.87 21.83 -30.09
N ARG A 585 -5.98 22.66 -29.56
CA ARG A 585 -4.58 22.76 -30.02
C ARG A 585 -3.66 22.19 -28.96
N ILE A 586 -2.82 21.24 -29.33
CA ILE A 586 -1.88 20.63 -28.39
C ILE A 586 -0.74 21.62 -28.12
N GLY A 587 -0.61 22.02 -26.84
CA GLY A 587 0.40 22.96 -26.38
C GLY A 587 1.74 22.29 -26.10
N CYS A 588 1.73 21.16 -25.41
CA CYS A 588 2.86 20.27 -25.24
C CYS A 588 2.40 18.86 -24.85
N VAL A 589 3.31 17.91 -24.98
CA VAL A 589 3.09 16.51 -24.60
C VAL A 589 4.15 16.11 -23.58
N VAL A 590 3.71 15.63 -22.41
CA VAL A 590 4.58 15.09 -21.38
C VAL A 590 4.27 13.61 -21.22
N SER A 591 5.27 12.75 -21.46
CA SER A 591 5.16 11.30 -21.33
C SER A 591 6.09 10.82 -20.21
N LEU A 592 5.51 10.16 -19.20
CA LEU A 592 6.20 9.71 -18.00
C LEU A 592 6.26 8.18 -17.96
N GLY A 593 7.48 7.64 -17.95
CA GLY A 593 7.75 6.21 -17.90
C GLY A 593 7.91 5.66 -16.48
N THR A 594 7.68 4.35 -16.32
CA THR A 594 7.85 3.63 -15.04
C THR A 594 9.30 3.17 -14.81
N GLY A 595 10.27 3.74 -15.54
CA GLY A 595 11.69 3.46 -15.45
C GLY A 595 12.17 2.37 -16.42
N ARG A 596 13.41 2.53 -16.90
CA ARG A 596 14.07 1.60 -17.81
C ARG A 596 14.90 0.59 -17.02
N VAL A 597 14.54 -0.68 -17.13
CA VAL A 597 15.30 -1.79 -16.54
C VAL A 597 16.68 -1.87 -17.21
N PRO A 598 17.77 -2.16 -16.47
CA PRO A 598 19.09 -2.37 -17.07
C PRO A 598 19.08 -3.47 -18.12
N GLU A 599 19.83 -3.27 -19.21
CA GLU A 599 20.02 -4.28 -20.24
C GLU A 599 20.83 -5.47 -19.69
N ALA A 600 20.27 -6.67 -19.79
CA ALA A 600 20.98 -7.92 -19.50
C ALA A 600 21.46 -8.54 -20.82
N ALA A 601 22.73 -8.91 -20.90
CA ALA A 601 23.27 -9.61 -22.06
C ALA A 601 22.71 -11.04 -22.13
N VAL A 602 22.24 -11.45 -23.31
CA VAL A 602 21.80 -12.83 -23.56
C VAL A 602 22.93 -13.58 -24.24
N GLU A 603 23.57 -14.51 -23.53
CA GLU A 603 24.83 -15.16 -23.96
C GLU A 603 24.65 -16.22 -25.08
N SER A 604 23.44 -16.71 -25.34
CA SER A 604 23.17 -17.56 -26.50
C SER A 604 21.70 -17.54 -26.92
N LEU A 605 21.45 -17.43 -28.23
CA LEU A 605 20.10 -17.40 -28.82
C LEU A 605 20.01 -18.46 -29.93
N ASP A 606 19.87 -19.73 -29.56
CA ASP A 606 19.59 -20.81 -30.51
C ASP A 606 18.07 -21.06 -30.58
N LEU A 607 17.39 -20.47 -31.56
CA LEU A 607 15.93 -20.57 -31.75
C LEU A 607 15.50 -21.73 -32.67
N SER A 608 16.32 -22.77 -32.82
CA SER A 608 15.99 -23.90 -33.69
C SER A 608 14.83 -24.75 -33.14
N VAL A 609 13.73 -24.82 -33.91
CA VAL A 609 12.57 -25.67 -33.60
C VAL A 609 12.91 -27.14 -33.96
N PRO A 610 12.86 -28.10 -33.02
CA PRO A 610 13.26 -29.48 -33.29
C PRO A 610 12.28 -30.18 -34.24
N LYS A 611 12.83 -31.04 -35.10
CA LYS A 611 12.07 -31.76 -36.14
C LYS A 611 11.52 -33.12 -35.68
N SER A 612 11.85 -33.60 -34.47
CA SER A 612 11.47 -34.95 -33.99
C SER A 612 11.28 -35.05 -32.47
N PHE A 613 10.44 -36.01 -32.05
CA PHE A 613 10.07 -36.28 -30.65
C PHE A 613 11.21 -36.88 -29.81
N SER A 614 12.17 -37.57 -30.44
CA SER A 614 13.34 -38.17 -29.76
C SER A 614 14.34 -37.13 -29.26
N ASP A 615 14.51 -36.01 -29.99
CA ASP A 615 15.36 -34.88 -29.59
C ASP A 615 14.75 -34.06 -28.45
N PHE A 616 13.44 -34.19 -28.23
CA PHE A 616 12.73 -33.45 -27.18
C PHE A 616 13.01 -34.02 -25.79
N ALA A 617 13.12 -35.35 -25.66
CA ALA A 617 13.30 -36.03 -24.37
C ALA A 617 14.71 -35.85 -23.78
N SER A 618 15.77 -35.86 -24.59
CA SER A 618 17.16 -35.76 -24.12
C SER A 618 17.59 -34.36 -23.68
N THR A 619 16.81 -33.34 -24.05
CA THR A 619 17.16 -31.91 -23.86
C THR A 619 16.04 -31.14 -23.13
N PHE A 620 15.20 -31.84 -22.35
CA PHE A 620 13.96 -31.31 -21.79
C PHE A 620 14.18 -30.08 -20.87
N GLN A 621 15.19 -30.12 -20.00
CA GLN A 621 15.51 -29.02 -19.08
C GLN A 621 16.04 -27.77 -19.82
N ASN A 622 16.98 -27.95 -20.76
CA ASN A 622 17.54 -26.85 -21.57
C ASN A 622 16.51 -26.26 -22.56
N LYS A 623 15.45 -27.00 -22.91
CA LYS A 623 14.37 -26.53 -23.80
C LYS A 623 13.23 -25.87 -23.04
N LEU A 624 12.93 -26.30 -21.80
CA LEU A 624 12.01 -25.58 -20.90
C LEU A 624 12.54 -24.18 -20.57
N SER A 625 13.85 -24.05 -20.33
CA SER A 625 14.48 -22.74 -20.15
C SER A 625 14.36 -21.90 -21.42
N LEU A 626 14.50 -22.47 -22.62
CA LEU A 626 14.33 -21.76 -23.90
C LEU A 626 12.89 -21.25 -24.12
N ILE A 627 11.87 -22.09 -23.86
CA ILE A 627 10.46 -21.69 -23.95
C ILE A 627 10.16 -20.57 -22.95
N SER A 628 10.71 -20.68 -21.73
CA SER A 628 10.58 -19.63 -20.72
C SER A 628 11.28 -18.34 -21.13
N HIS A 629 12.46 -18.41 -21.73
CA HIS A 629 13.18 -17.23 -22.24
C HIS A 629 12.43 -16.58 -23.41
N LEU A 630 11.92 -17.35 -24.36
CA LEU A 630 11.12 -16.83 -25.48
C LEU A 630 9.82 -16.20 -24.99
N LYS A 631 9.14 -16.84 -24.03
CA LYS A 631 7.97 -16.28 -23.35
C LYS A 631 8.30 -14.93 -22.70
N ASN A 632 9.38 -14.86 -21.92
CA ASN A 632 9.79 -13.63 -21.25
C ASN A 632 10.18 -12.54 -22.26
N LEU A 633 10.91 -12.87 -23.32
CA LEU A 633 11.26 -11.94 -24.39
C LEU A 633 10.01 -11.38 -25.09
N LEU A 634 9.02 -12.24 -25.38
CA LEU A 634 7.76 -11.80 -25.99
C LEU A 634 6.96 -10.92 -25.02
N LEU A 635 6.86 -11.31 -23.75
CA LEU A 635 6.21 -10.50 -22.72
C LEU A 635 6.90 -9.14 -22.54
N ASP A 636 8.23 -9.11 -22.54
CA ASP A 636 9.01 -7.89 -22.47
C ASP A 636 8.75 -6.99 -23.66
N GLN A 637 8.75 -7.53 -24.89
CA GLN A 637 8.46 -6.79 -26.13
C GLN A 637 7.04 -6.22 -26.15
N ILE A 638 6.06 -7.03 -25.74
CA ILE A 638 4.65 -6.64 -25.67
C ILE A 638 4.45 -5.54 -24.62
N GLY A 639 5.10 -5.66 -23.47
CA GLY A 639 5.04 -4.70 -22.38
C GLY A 639 5.96 -3.48 -22.52
N ARG A 640 6.65 -3.26 -23.67
CA ARG A 640 7.55 -2.11 -23.81
C ARG A 640 6.78 -0.80 -23.86
N ALA A 641 7.11 0.12 -22.95
CA ALA A 641 6.63 1.49 -22.99
C ALA A 641 7.64 2.49 -23.59
N ASP A 642 8.91 2.06 -23.72
CA ASP A 642 10.02 2.82 -24.31
C ASP A 642 10.47 2.20 -25.66
N GLY A 643 11.19 2.99 -26.46
CA GLY A 643 11.69 2.61 -27.77
C GLY A 643 10.90 3.28 -28.91
N THR A 644 10.60 2.52 -29.96
CA THR A 644 9.97 3.05 -31.19
C THR A 644 8.66 3.80 -30.92
N ILE A 645 7.87 3.37 -29.93
CA ILE A 645 6.61 4.04 -29.58
C ILE A 645 6.81 5.49 -29.13
N VAL A 646 7.90 5.76 -28.40
CA VAL A 646 8.29 7.10 -27.96
C VAL A 646 8.80 7.93 -29.14
N GLU A 647 9.59 7.31 -30.03
CA GLU A 647 10.11 7.99 -31.23
C GLU A 647 8.98 8.39 -32.18
N CYS A 648 8.01 7.51 -32.41
CA CYS A 648 6.81 7.81 -33.20
C CYS A 648 5.98 8.93 -32.55
N SER A 649 5.75 8.85 -31.23
CA SER A 649 4.99 9.88 -30.49
C SER A 649 5.69 11.25 -30.55
N ARG A 650 7.03 11.26 -30.42
CA ARG A 650 7.86 12.46 -30.55
C ARG A 650 7.76 13.05 -31.95
N ALA A 651 7.95 12.25 -32.99
CA ALA A 651 7.85 12.69 -34.38
C ALA A 651 6.48 13.30 -34.69
N TRP A 652 5.40 12.64 -34.28
CA TRP A 652 4.04 13.13 -34.50
C TRP A 652 3.73 14.41 -33.74
N SER A 653 4.26 14.55 -32.51
CA SER A 653 4.13 15.78 -31.73
C SER A 653 4.81 16.96 -32.45
N TYR A 654 5.99 16.75 -33.01
CA TYR A 654 6.69 17.79 -33.78
C TYR A 654 5.99 18.14 -35.09
N CYS A 655 5.35 17.20 -35.76
CA CYS A 655 4.54 17.47 -36.96
C CYS A 655 3.39 18.47 -36.69
N ILE A 656 2.89 18.53 -35.45
CA ILE A 656 1.85 19.47 -35.02
C ILE A 656 2.42 20.65 -34.19
N SER A 657 3.74 20.85 -34.24
CA SER A 657 4.46 21.88 -33.49
C SER A 657 4.19 21.85 -31.99
N ALA A 658 4.02 20.65 -31.41
CA ALA A 658 3.90 20.44 -29.98
C ALA A 658 5.24 19.92 -29.42
N PRO A 659 5.88 20.62 -28.48
CA PRO A 659 7.04 20.12 -27.74
C PRO A 659 6.75 18.80 -27.04
N PHE A 660 7.72 17.90 -27.05
CA PHE A 660 7.57 16.55 -26.52
C PHE A 660 8.61 16.28 -25.44
N PHE A 661 8.16 16.06 -24.21
CA PHE A 661 9.00 15.76 -23.06
C PHE A 661 8.79 14.31 -22.64
N ARG A 662 9.88 13.53 -22.62
CA ARG A 662 9.88 12.14 -22.14
C ARG A 662 10.83 12.03 -20.95
N TYR A 663 10.30 11.59 -19.82
CA TYR A 663 11.09 11.28 -18.63
C TYR A 663 10.93 9.80 -18.29
N SER A 664 12.06 9.07 -18.21
CA SER A 664 12.09 7.63 -17.87
C SER A 664 13.48 7.28 -17.32
N PRO A 665 13.68 7.30 -15.99
CA PRO A 665 14.99 7.08 -15.38
C PRO A 665 15.50 5.67 -15.67
N LYS A 666 16.83 5.52 -15.80
CA LYS A 666 17.45 4.19 -15.82
C LYS A 666 17.48 3.66 -14.39
N LEU A 667 16.82 2.53 -14.15
CA LEU A 667 16.77 1.91 -12.82
C LEU A 667 18.13 1.27 -12.51
N SER A 668 18.51 1.27 -11.22
CA SER A 668 19.78 0.68 -10.78
C SER A 668 19.79 -0.85 -10.83
N TYR A 669 18.62 -1.48 -10.76
CA TYR A 669 18.42 -2.92 -10.81
C TYR A 669 17.02 -3.22 -11.37
N ALA A 670 16.78 -4.49 -11.71
CA ALA A 670 15.47 -4.96 -12.13
C ALA A 670 14.49 -4.95 -10.95
N VAL A 671 13.33 -4.32 -11.16
CA VAL A 671 12.23 -4.29 -10.20
C VAL A 671 11.02 -4.94 -10.85
N GLU A 672 10.51 -5.99 -10.20
CA GLU A 672 9.33 -6.72 -10.62
C GLU A 672 8.06 -5.85 -10.50
N LEU A 673 7.00 -6.24 -11.21
CA LEU A 673 5.74 -5.48 -11.25
C LEU A 673 4.99 -5.48 -9.90
N ASP A 674 5.27 -6.46 -9.04
CA ASP A 674 4.64 -6.69 -7.73
C ASP A 674 5.65 -6.64 -6.58
N GLU A 675 6.77 -5.92 -6.75
CA GLU A 675 7.75 -5.73 -5.68
C GLU A 675 7.11 -5.12 -4.42
N THR A 676 7.35 -5.75 -3.27
CA THR A 676 6.79 -5.33 -1.97
C THR A 676 7.84 -4.81 -1.00
N ASP A 677 9.14 -5.04 -1.28
CA ASP A 677 10.24 -4.58 -0.44
C ASP A 677 10.34 -3.05 -0.43
N ASP A 678 10.06 -2.47 0.74
CA ASP A 678 10.09 -1.03 0.97
C ASP A 678 11.45 -0.42 0.62
N LEU A 679 12.56 -1.09 0.94
CA LEU A 679 13.91 -0.56 0.70
C LEU A 679 14.20 -0.47 -0.79
N LYS A 680 13.78 -1.45 -1.58
CA LYS A 680 13.93 -1.40 -3.03
C LYS A 680 13.10 -0.29 -3.64
N LEU A 681 11.88 -0.08 -3.16
CA LEU A 681 11.00 0.97 -3.67
C LEU A 681 11.53 2.37 -3.30
N ILE A 682 12.02 2.54 -2.06
CA ILE A 682 12.69 3.77 -1.61
C ILE A 682 13.89 4.09 -2.51
N ASN A 683 14.71 3.08 -2.84
CA ASN A 683 15.90 3.30 -3.65
C ASN A 683 15.58 3.68 -5.10
N ILE A 684 14.57 3.09 -5.75
CA ILE A 684 14.17 3.54 -7.11
C ILE A 684 13.53 4.93 -7.11
N MET A 685 12.77 5.27 -6.07
CA MET A 685 12.21 6.62 -5.93
C MET A 685 13.34 7.64 -5.70
N TRP A 686 14.32 7.31 -4.85
CA TRP A 686 15.50 8.14 -4.66
C TRP A 686 16.31 8.31 -5.95
N GLY A 687 16.57 7.22 -6.69
CA GLY A 687 17.23 7.29 -7.99
C GLY A 687 16.46 8.15 -9.00
N THR A 688 15.13 8.11 -8.96
CA THR A 688 14.27 8.97 -9.78
C THR A 688 14.42 10.44 -9.40
N LYS A 689 14.51 10.76 -8.10
CA LYS A 689 14.77 12.12 -7.63
C LYS A 689 16.12 12.65 -8.14
N VAL A 690 17.17 11.82 -8.07
CA VAL A 690 18.50 12.16 -8.60
C VAL A 690 18.42 12.44 -10.11
N TYR A 691 17.78 11.55 -10.86
CA TYR A 691 17.56 11.72 -12.30
C TYR A 691 16.84 13.04 -12.64
N MET A 692 15.78 13.41 -11.90
CA MET A 692 15.06 14.67 -12.13
C MET A 692 15.88 15.92 -11.80
N ASN A 693 16.93 15.78 -10.99
CA ASN A 693 17.90 16.84 -10.75
C ASN A 693 18.93 16.94 -11.89
N GLU A 694 19.40 15.79 -12.41
CA GLU A 694 20.27 15.72 -13.59
C GLU A 694 19.57 16.33 -14.82
N GLU A 695 18.28 16.06 -14.99
CA GLU A 695 17.42 16.62 -16.05
C GLU A 695 16.93 18.06 -15.77
N SER A 696 17.55 18.78 -14.83
CA SER A 696 17.10 20.12 -14.40
C SER A 696 16.92 21.13 -15.54
N SER A 697 17.77 21.08 -16.57
CA SER A 697 17.65 21.95 -17.75
C SER A 697 16.36 21.66 -18.55
N SER A 698 16.13 20.39 -18.90
CA SER A 698 14.93 19.93 -19.61
C SER A 698 13.66 20.23 -18.81
N VAL A 699 13.70 19.97 -17.50
CA VAL A 699 12.59 20.30 -16.60
C VAL A 699 12.35 21.81 -16.57
N GLY A 700 13.40 22.64 -16.48
CA GLY A 700 13.27 24.10 -16.54
C GLY A 700 12.55 24.56 -17.81
N GLN A 701 12.92 24.02 -18.97
CA GLN A 701 12.26 24.32 -20.25
C GLN A 701 10.77 23.96 -20.24
N LEU A 702 10.41 22.80 -19.69
CA LEU A 702 9.01 22.40 -19.56
C LEU A 702 8.24 23.37 -18.64
N ILE A 703 8.79 23.68 -17.47
CA ILE A 703 8.15 24.57 -16.49
C ILE A 703 7.96 25.97 -17.07
N ASP A 704 8.97 26.51 -17.74
CA ASP A 704 8.89 27.80 -18.42
C ASP A 704 7.82 27.80 -19.52
N LEU A 705 7.73 26.72 -20.30
CA LEU A 705 6.70 26.55 -21.31
C LEU A 705 5.32 26.56 -20.66
N LEU A 706 5.08 25.70 -19.66
CA LEU A 706 3.78 25.61 -18.97
C LEU A 706 3.37 26.96 -18.36
N LYS A 707 4.30 27.67 -17.69
CA LYS A 707 4.04 28.99 -17.09
C LYS A 707 3.78 30.08 -18.12
N SER A 708 4.51 30.07 -19.23
CA SER A 708 4.33 31.06 -20.31
C SER A 708 2.98 30.95 -21.00
N CYS A 709 2.32 29.79 -20.86
CA CYS A 709 1.10 29.45 -21.58
C CYS A 709 -0.14 29.39 -20.67
N ALA A 710 0.05 29.50 -19.35
CA ALA A 710 -1.02 29.63 -18.36
C ALA A 710 -1.54 31.07 -18.19
N ARG A 711 -0.93 32.05 -18.88
CA ARG A 711 -1.29 33.48 -18.84
C ARG A 711 -2.05 33.93 -20.07
#